data_AF-A0A3Q3B9Y2-F1
#
_entry.id   AF-A0A3Q3B9Y2-F1
#
_cell.length_a   1.000
_cell.length_b   1.000
_cell.length_c   1.000
_cell.angle_alpha   90.00
_cell.angle_beta   90.00
_cell.angle_gamma   90.00
#
_symmetry.space_group_name_H-M   'P 1'
#
loop_
_entity.id
_entity.type
_entity.pdbx_description
1 polymer ?
#
loop_
_entity_poly.entity_id
_entity_poly.type
_entity_poly.pdbx_seq_one_letter_code
_entity_poly.pdbx_strand_id
1 'polypeptide(L)'
;MQKEQEQLNIGVLDIYGFEIFQQNGFEQFCINFVNEKLQQIFIELTLKAEQEEYVQEGIKWTPIEYFNNKIVCDLIESKLNPPGIMSILDDVCATMHAKGEGADQTLLQKLQGQIGSHEHFSSWNRGFIVHHYAGKVSYDVGGFCERNRDVLFNDIIELMQSSEFPFIRALFPENLEAEKRGRPTTASSKIKKQANSLVQTLMKCTPHYIRCIKPNETKRPRDWEENRVRHQVEYLGLRENIRVRRAGYAYRRVFNKFLHRYAILTRETWPQWRGEERQGVLHLLHSVNMDQDQFQLGKTKIFIKAPESLFLLEEMRERKFNGYARVIQKAWRKHIAVRKYVKMREEASDVLLNKKERRRNSINRNFVGDYIGTDNHPEIRQFVGRRERIDFADVVVKFDRRFKTVKRDLILTPKFLYMIGREKVKQGPDKGQIQEVLKRKIEVNKVQSVSLSTLQDDIFIIHEAEYDSVLQSIFKTEFLSLLVKRFQERTDRKLPLKFNNLLEFKVKKGGWGPFSSSGSRQIQFQVGHGDEAVLKPSGKVLQVSIGPGLPKNSRPTRKDNRKSRYMGNRAPPTKQNNSGPHLKGSRAQRGQQTSSRGSLLRKQASMEQPTLPRLQNQHRSGPQHPRNQDMGFMNVPDQGAAGLHRRLSKEVKPDPGAGRPKPKPRSPQCRALYAYDAQDTDELSFNTNDVIEIISEDSSGWWYGRLRGKEGMFPGNYVEKI
;
A
#
# COMPACT_ATOMS: atom_id res chain seq x y z
N MET A 1 34.83 -48.50 -21.57
CA MET A 1 34.80 -47.62 -20.39
C MET A 1 33.50 -46.81 -20.44
N GLN A 2 32.45 -47.27 -19.77
CA GLN A 2 31.30 -46.42 -19.49
C GLN A 2 31.77 -45.35 -18.50
N LYS A 3 31.58 -44.07 -18.83
CA LYS A 3 31.71 -43.00 -17.83
C LYS A 3 30.69 -43.31 -16.73
N GLU A 4 31.15 -43.42 -15.48
CA GLU A 4 30.25 -43.50 -14.33
C GLU A 4 29.23 -42.36 -14.45
N GLN A 5 27.94 -42.71 -14.49
CA GLN A 5 26.89 -41.72 -14.36
C GLN A 5 26.96 -41.14 -12.95
N GLU A 6 27.42 -39.90 -12.81
CA GLU A 6 27.35 -39.17 -11.55
C GLU A 6 25.88 -39.00 -11.15
N GLN A 7 25.40 -39.82 -10.21
CA GLN A 7 24.08 -39.67 -9.62
C GLN A 7 24.11 -38.48 -8.67
N LEU A 8 23.34 -37.44 -8.99
CA LEU A 8 23.11 -36.31 -8.09
C LEU A 8 22.12 -36.74 -7.00
N ASN A 9 22.57 -36.71 -5.75
CA ASN A 9 21.76 -37.09 -4.59
C ASN A 9 21.47 -35.87 -3.72
N ILE A 10 20.27 -35.82 -3.13
CA ILE A 10 19.91 -34.87 -2.08
C ILE A 10 19.81 -35.65 -0.76
N GLY A 11 20.72 -35.37 0.17
CA GLY A 11 20.72 -35.94 1.50
C GLY A 11 20.11 -34.98 2.53
N VAL A 12 19.32 -35.53 3.45
CA VAL A 12 18.85 -34.80 4.63
C VAL A 12 19.54 -35.39 5.85
N LEU A 13 20.24 -34.56 6.60
CA LEU A 13 20.91 -34.92 7.84
C LEU A 13 20.17 -34.26 9.00
N ASP A 14 19.49 -35.07 9.81
CA ASP A 14 18.88 -34.64 11.07
C ASP A 14 19.80 -34.99 12.22
N ILE A 15 20.14 -34.00 13.05
CA ILE A 15 21.11 -34.11 14.13
C ILE A 15 20.60 -33.41 15.37
N TYR A 16 20.96 -33.96 16.54
CA TYR A 16 20.70 -33.32 17.81
C TYR A 16 21.45 -31.99 17.90
N GLY A 17 20.75 -30.96 18.40
CA GLY A 17 21.36 -29.66 18.67
C GLY A 17 22.32 -29.72 19.87
N PHE A 18 23.01 -28.61 20.09
CA PHE A 18 23.86 -28.41 21.25
C PHE A 18 23.06 -28.56 22.56
N GLU A 19 23.59 -29.30 23.54
CA GLU A 19 22.93 -29.59 24.82
C GLU A 19 23.61 -28.89 25.99
N ILE A 20 22.83 -28.12 26.76
CA ILE A 20 23.27 -27.49 28.01
C ILE A 20 22.19 -27.74 29.06
N PHE A 21 22.46 -28.69 29.94
CA PHE A 21 21.59 -29.06 31.06
C PHE A 21 22.20 -28.59 32.39
N GLN A 22 21.41 -28.73 33.47
CA GLN A 22 21.90 -28.46 34.83
C GLN A 22 23.02 -29.42 35.24
N GLN A 23 22.99 -30.65 34.73
CA GLN A 23 24.03 -31.66 34.88
C GLN A 23 24.35 -32.23 33.50
N ASN A 24 25.61 -32.10 33.06
CA ASN A 24 26.06 -32.59 31.75
C ASN A 24 27.05 -33.74 31.99
N GLY A 25 26.76 -34.91 31.40
CA GLY A 25 27.60 -36.10 31.50
C GLY A 25 28.43 -36.35 30.24
N PHE A 26 28.90 -37.59 30.10
CA PHE A 26 29.67 -38.06 28.94
C PHE A 26 28.86 -37.97 27.63
N GLU A 27 27.56 -38.24 27.69
CA GLU A 27 26.65 -38.17 26.54
C GLU A 27 26.56 -36.74 25.99
N GLN A 28 26.31 -35.74 26.85
CA GLN A 28 26.30 -34.33 26.45
C GLN A 28 27.66 -33.90 25.90
N PHE A 29 28.76 -34.34 26.52
CA PHE A 29 30.12 -34.06 26.04
C PHE A 29 30.31 -34.55 24.60
N CYS A 30 29.86 -35.76 24.28
CA CYS A 30 29.93 -36.31 22.93
C CYS A 30 29.05 -35.56 21.93
N ILE A 31 27.80 -35.23 22.31
CA ILE A 31 26.87 -34.46 21.46
C ILE A 31 27.45 -33.07 21.15
N ASN A 32 27.99 -32.40 22.17
CA ASN A 32 28.56 -31.07 22.03
C ASN A 32 29.84 -31.09 21.20
N PHE A 33 30.68 -32.14 21.30
CA PHE A 33 31.83 -32.32 20.41
C PHE A 33 31.43 -32.46 18.94
N VAL A 34 30.41 -33.27 18.63
CA VAL A 34 29.92 -33.42 17.25
C VAL A 34 29.36 -32.09 16.73
N ASN A 35 28.62 -31.34 17.56
CA ASN A 35 28.13 -30.01 17.20
C ASN A 35 29.27 -29.01 16.97
N GLU A 36 30.33 -29.02 17.81
CA GLU A 36 31.51 -28.18 17.64
C GLU A 36 32.20 -28.44 16.28
N LYS A 37 32.36 -29.73 15.91
CA LYS A 37 32.90 -30.15 14.61
C LYS A 37 32.06 -29.67 13.44
N LEU A 38 30.74 -29.83 13.52
CA LEU A 38 29.82 -29.38 12.49
C LEU A 38 29.80 -27.87 12.35
N GLN A 39 29.92 -27.13 13.46
CA GLN A 39 30.00 -25.68 13.46
C GLN A 39 31.31 -25.18 12.82
N GLN A 40 32.45 -25.84 13.10
CA GLN A 40 33.72 -25.53 12.43
C GLN A 40 33.59 -25.60 10.90
N ILE A 41 33.05 -26.71 10.39
CA ILE A 41 32.87 -26.96 8.96
C ILE A 41 31.89 -25.97 8.35
N PHE A 42 30.81 -25.67 9.07
CA PHE A 42 29.81 -24.69 8.63
C PHE A 42 30.44 -23.33 8.36
N ILE A 43 31.26 -22.84 9.29
CA ILE A 43 31.93 -21.55 9.13
C ILE A 43 32.95 -21.63 7.99
N GLU A 44 33.77 -22.69 7.93
CA GLU A 44 34.78 -22.86 6.88
C GLU A 44 34.16 -22.92 5.47
N LEU A 45 33.12 -23.73 5.26
CA LEU A 45 32.40 -23.82 3.98
C LEU A 45 31.68 -22.51 3.63
N THR A 46 31.10 -21.83 4.61
CA THR A 46 30.43 -20.54 4.38
C THR A 46 31.44 -19.49 3.92
N LEU A 47 32.57 -19.37 4.61
CA LEU A 47 33.62 -18.41 4.27
C LEU A 47 34.26 -18.73 2.92
N LYS A 48 34.54 -20.01 2.65
CA LYS A 48 35.09 -20.44 1.36
C LYS A 48 34.14 -20.11 0.21
N ALA A 49 32.84 -20.38 0.37
CA ALA A 49 31.85 -20.05 -0.65
C ALA A 49 31.70 -18.53 -0.87
N GLU A 50 31.80 -17.72 0.20
CA GLU A 50 31.81 -16.25 0.06
C GLU A 50 33.08 -15.74 -0.65
N GLN A 51 34.25 -16.28 -0.30
CA GLN A 51 35.52 -15.97 -0.96
C GLN A 51 35.46 -16.30 -2.46
N GLU A 52 34.99 -17.50 -2.80
CA GLU A 52 34.85 -17.94 -4.18
C GLU A 52 33.92 -17.03 -4.98
N GLU A 53 32.78 -16.61 -4.42
CA GLU A 53 31.88 -15.66 -5.09
C GLU A 53 32.55 -14.29 -5.28
N TYR A 54 33.28 -13.79 -4.28
CA TYR A 54 33.93 -12.49 -4.38
C TYR A 54 35.03 -12.51 -5.45
N VAL A 55 35.80 -13.59 -5.52
CA VAL A 55 36.80 -13.80 -6.57
C VAL A 55 36.13 -13.88 -7.95
N GLN A 56 35.05 -14.64 -8.08
CA GLN A 56 34.30 -14.75 -9.34
C GLN A 56 33.80 -13.39 -9.82
N GLU A 57 33.26 -12.58 -8.89
CA GLU A 57 32.69 -11.26 -9.16
C GLU A 57 33.73 -10.11 -9.19
N GLY A 58 35.01 -10.38 -8.86
CA GLY A 58 36.06 -9.36 -8.83
C GLY A 58 35.92 -8.36 -7.68
N ILE A 59 35.34 -8.80 -6.57
CA ILE A 59 35.11 -8.02 -5.35
C ILE A 59 36.34 -8.08 -4.45
N LYS A 60 36.66 -6.97 -3.77
CA LYS A 60 37.84 -6.92 -2.88
C LYS A 60 37.53 -7.72 -1.61
N TRP A 61 38.28 -8.79 -1.38
CA TRP A 61 38.18 -9.56 -0.14
C TRP A 61 38.76 -8.75 1.03
N THR A 62 37.99 -8.69 2.12
CA THR A 62 38.47 -8.20 3.42
C THR A 62 38.45 -9.40 4.37
N PRO A 63 39.56 -9.74 5.03
CA PRO A 63 39.57 -10.82 6.01
C PRO A 63 38.49 -10.59 7.07
N ILE A 64 37.61 -11.57 7.21
CA ILE A 64 36.56 -11.56 8.23
C ILE A 64 37.15 -12.22 9.47
N GLU A 65 37.21 -11.49 10.58
CA GLU A 65 37.53 -12.08 11.88
C GLU A 65 36.35 -12.94 12.35
N TYR A 66 36.63 -14.20 12.67
CA TYR A 66 35.67 -15.14 13.20
C TYR A 66 36.33 -16.02 14.26
N PHE A 67 35.52 -16.59 15.15
CA PHE A 67 36.01 -17.53 16.15
C PHE A 67 36.41 -18.86 15.49
N ASN A 68 37.67 -19.28 15.66
CA ASN A 68 38.14 -20.54 15.10
C ASN A 68 37.82 -21.72 16.02
N ASN A 69 36.68 -22.38 15.76
CA ASN A 69 36.22 -23.58 16.46
C ASN A 69 37.23 -24.75 16.46
N LYS A 70 38.21 -24.73 15.55
CA LYS A 70 39.25 -25.78 15.49
C LYS A 70 40.01 -25.90 16.81
N ILE A 71 40.22 -24.81 17.53
CA ILE A 71 40.94 -24.81 18.81
C ILE A 71 40.21 -25.67 19.85
N VAL A 72 38.87 -25.57 19.92
CA VAL A 72 38.05 -26.37 20.83
C VAL A 72 37.94 -27.83 20.35
N CYS A 73 37.86 -28.04 19.03
CA CYS A 73 37.90 -29.39 18.46
C CYS A 73 39.20 -30.11 18.81
N ASP A 74 40.34 -29.45 18.58
CA ASP A 74 41.68 -29.99 18.85
C ASP A 74 41.87 -30.24 20.36
N LEU A 75 41.36 -29.37 21.25
CA LEU A 75 41.33 -29.60 22.71
C LEU A 75 40.63 -30.92 23.07
N ILE A 76 39.56 -31.28 22.36
CA ILE A 76 38.78 -32.49 22.66
C ILE A 76 39.42 -33.73 22.03
N GLU A 77 39.82 -33.65 20.76
CA GLU A 77 40.18 -34.83 19.97
C GLU A 77 41.67 -34.99 19.68
N SER A 78 42.56 -34.05 20.02
CA SER A 78 43.98 -34.12 19.65
C SER A 78 44.61 -35.45 20.09
N LYS A 79 45.37 -36.07 19.18
CA LYS A 79 46.25 -37.22 19.47
C LYS A 79 47.72 -36.80 19.61
N LEU A 80 48.02 -35.54 19.34
CA LEU A 80 49.37 -34.97 19.39
C LEU A 80 49.61 -34.41 20.79
N ASN A 81 50.84 -34.00 21.10
CA ASN A 81 51.14 -33.33 22.37
C ASN A 81 50.82 -31.82 22.25
N PRO A 82 50.00 -31.24 23.16
CA PRO A 82 49.31 -31.89 24.29
C PRO A 82 48.09 -32.73 23.84
N PRO A 83 47.86 -33.90 24.47
CA PRO A 83 46.76 -34.79 24.11
C PRO A 83 45.41 -34.15 24.46
N GLY A 84 44.40 -34.43 23.63
CA GLY A 84 43.03 -33.96 23.86
C GLY A 84 42.29 -34.78 24.91
N ILE A 85 41.15 -34.26 25.37
CA ILE A 85 40.32 -34.86 26.44
C ILE A 85 39.99 -36.33 26.16
N MET A 86 39.59 -36.67 24.92
CA MET A 86 39.23 -38.06 24.55
C MET A 86 40.44 -39.01 24.62
N SER A 87 41.62 -38.53 24.22
CA SER A 87 42.86 -39.34 24.30
C SER A 87 43.26 -39.61 25.75
N ILE A 88 43.10 -38.62 26.63
CA ILE A 88 43.36 -38.77 28.07
C ILE A 88 42.36 -39.73 28.70
N LEU A 89 41.08 -39.61 28.34
CA LEU A 89 40.01 -40.50 28.79
C LEU A 89 40.27 -41.95 28.37
N ASP A 90 40.65 -42.19 27.12
CA ASP A 90 40.97 -43.53 26.63
C ASP A 90 42.18 -44.15 27.37
N ASP A 91 43.20 -43.35 27.68
CA ASP A 91 44.37 -43.80 28.44
C ASP A 91 44.01 -44.18 29.89
N VAL A 92 43.16 -43.40 30.56
CA VAL A 92 42.66 -43.72 31.91
C VAL A 92 41.79 -44.97 31.90
N CYS A 93 40.89 -45.10 30.93
CA CYS A 93 40.03 -46.28 30.79
C CYS A 93 40.83 -47.56 30.55
N ALA A 94 41.94 -47.47 29.81
CA ALA A 94 42.81 -48.60 29.51
C ALA A 94 43.74 -48.99 30.66
N THR A 95 44.21 -48.02 31.45
CA THR A 95 45.17 -48.26 32.55
C THR A 95 44.50 -48.74 33.83
N MET A 96 43.27 -48.29 34.09
CA MET A 96 42.52 -48.63 35.31
C MET A 96 41.59 -49.83 35.03
N HIS A 97 42.05 -51.06 35.26
CA HIS A 97 41.20 -52.25 35.16
C HIS A 97 40.26 -52.38 36.39
N ALA A 98 38.93 -52.39 36.15
CA ALA A 98 37.88 -53.05 36.94
C ALA A 98 37.66 -52.78 38.45
N LYS A 99 38.25 -51.77 39.11
CA LYS A 99 37.85 -51.38 40.50
C LYS A 99 37.53 -49.89 40.61
N GLY A 100 36.24 -49.59 40.71
CA GLY A 100 35.61 -48.35 40.26
C GLY A 100 35.35 -47.26 41.32
N GLU A 101 36.33 -46.85 42.12
CA GLU A 101 36.12 -45.71 43.04
C GLU A 101 37.03 -44.49 42.81
N GLY A 102 37.94 -44.51 41.83
CA GLY A 102 38.86 -43.37 41.60
C GLY A 102 39.27 -43.07 40.15
N ALA A 103 38.71 -43.78 39.16
CA ALA A 103 39.08 -43.59 37.76
C ALA A 103 38.72 -42.18 37.25
N ASP A 104 37.52 -41.70 37.57
CA ASP A 104 37.05 -40.37 37.17
C ASP A 104 37.83 -39.24 37.87
N GLN A 105 38.26 -39.44 39.12
CA GLN A 105 39.17 -38.51 39.80
C GLN A 105 40.57 -38.50 39.21
N THR A 106 41.08 -39.67 38.81
CA THR A 106 42.36 -39.78 38.09
C THR A 106 42.28 -39.09 36.73
N LEU A 107 41.15 -39.25 36.02
CA LEU A 107 40.88 -38.51 34.79
C LEU A 107 40.94 -37.00 35.03
N LEU A 108 40.23 -36.49 36.04
CA LEU A 108 40.22 -35.08 36.36
C LEU A 108 41.64 -34.54 36.69
N GLN A 109 42.42 -35.30 37.47
CA GLN A 109 43.82 -34.96 37.77
C GLN A 109 44.70 -34.92 36.51
N LYS A 110 44.58 -35.92 35.62
CA LYS A 110 45.34 -35.94 34.36
C LYS A 110 44.93 -34.80 33.42
N LEU A 111 43.62 -34.50 33.33
CA LEU A 111 43.14 -33.36 32.55
C LEU A 111 43.72 -32.04 33.09
N GLN A 112 43.68 -31.82 34.40
CA GLN A 112 44.28 -30.63 35.01
C GLN A 112 45.79 -30.55 34.78
N GLY A 113 46.51 -31.67 34.89
CA GLY A 113 47.96 -31.71 34.70
C GLY A 113 48.42 -31.52 33.25
N GLN A 114 47.67 -32.03 32.27
CA GLN A 114 48.09 -32.03 30.85
C GLN A 114 47.50 -30.89 30.03
N ILE A 115 46.28 -30.45 30.33
CA ILE A 115 45.55 -29.42 29.55
C ILE A 115 45.00 -28.28 30.42
N GLY A 116 45.36 -28.21 31.71
CA GLY A 116 44.87 -27.21 32.66
C GLY A 116 45.20 -25.75 32.31
N SER A 117 46.22 -25.51 31.48
CA SER A 117 46.62 -24.17 31.02
C SER A 117 45.91 -23.70 29.75
N HIS A 118 45.09 -24.54 29.13
CA HIS A 118 44.41 -24.21 27.88
C HIS A 118 43.26 -23.22 28.10
N GLU A 119 43.18 -22.14 27.31
CA GLU A 119 42.21 -21.05 27.47
C GLU A 119 40.74 -21.51 27.47
N HIS A 120 40.44 -22.55 26.67
CA HIS A 120 39.09 -23.12 26.57
C HIS A 120 38.79 -24.24 27.57
N PHE A 121 39.66 -24.47 28.55
CA PHE A 121 39.51 -25.51 29.56
C PHE A 121 39.59 -24.92 30.96
N SER A 122 38.77 -25.43 31.88
CA SER A 122 38.90 -25.15 33.31
C SER A 122 38.45 -26.36 34.11
N SER A 123 39.10 -26.67 35.23
CA SER A 123 38.71 -27.77 36.11
C SER A 123 38.09 -27.25 37.42
N TRP A 124 37.22 -28.05 38.03
CA TRP A 124 36.63 -27.79 39.35
C TRP A 124 36.41 -29.13 40.09
N ASN A 125 36.06 -29.10 41.37
CA ASN A 125 36.10 -30.30 42.24
C ASN A 125 35.27 -31.50 41.75
N ARG A 126 34.21 -31.28 40.95
CA ARG A 126 33.30 -32.33 40.46
C ARG A 126 33.46 -32.61 38.96
N GLY A 127 34.38 -31.95 38.26
CA GLY A 127 34.60 -32.20 36.84
C GLY A 127 35.31 -31.05 36.13
N PHE A 128 34.93 -30.78 34.89
CA PHE A 128 35.61 -29.78 34.07
C PHE A 128 34.63 -28.94 33.26
N ILE A 129 35.12 -27.83 32.73
CA ILE A 129 34.39 -26.85 31.94
C ILE A 129 35.11 -26.73 30.60
N VAL A 130 34.34 -26.81 29.52
CA VAL A 130 34.82 -26.49 28.17
C VAL A 130 34.13 -25.22 27.69
N HIS A 131 34.92 -24.29 27.17
CA HIS A 131 34.42 -23.06 26.56
C HIS A 131 34.10 -23.33 25.08
N HIS A 132 32.88 -23.81 24.82
CA HIS A 132 32.36 -24.08 23.48
C HIS A 132 31.90 -22.80 22.77
N TYR A 133 31.64 -22.91 21.46
CA TYR A 133 31.07 -21.79 20.68
C TYR A 133 29.70 -21.31 21.20
N ALA A 134 28.94 -22.23 21.80
CA ALA A 134 27.62 -21.97 22.37
C ALA A 134 27.69 -21.40 23.81
N GLY A 135 28.88 -21.36 24.42
CA GLY A 135 29.09 -20.91 25.79
C GLY A 135 29.88 -21.90 26.64
N LYS A 136 29.99 -21.58 27.94
CA LYS A 136 30.70 -22.44 28.91
C LYS A 136 29.79 -23.58 29.34
N VAL A 137 30.26 -24.82 29.20
CA VAL A 137 29.52 -26.01 29.63
C VAL A 137 30.32 -26.73 30.70
N SER A 138 29.70 -26.92 31.86
CA SER A 138 30.27 -27.69 32.97
C SER A 138 29.84 -29.15 32.85
N TYR A 139 30.81 -30.05 32.79
CA TYR A 139 30.64 -31.50 32.74
C TYR A 139 30.99 -32.12 34.10
N ASP A 140 30.08 -32.94 34.62
CA ASP A 140 30.32 -33.77 35.81
C ASP A 140 31.12 -35.01 35.38
N VAL A 141 32.27 -35.23 36.00
CA VAL A 141 33.16 -36.33 35.61
C VAL A 141 32.64 -37.71 36.06
N GLY A 142 31.65 -37.74 36.96
CA GLY A 142 31.08 -38.99 37.46
C GLY A 142 30.57 -39.89 36.34
N GLY A 143 31.10 -41.11 36.25
CA GLY A 143 30.70 -42.11 35.27
C GLY A 143 31.33 -41.93 33.89
N PHE A 144 32.20 -40.93 33.66
CA PHE A 144 32.85 -40.73 32.34
C PHE A 144 33.64 -41.97 31.91
N CYS A 145 34.46 -42.53 32.81
CA CYS A 145 35.29 -43.69 32.47
C CYS A 145 34.46 -44.94 32.23
N GLU A 146 33.36 -45.12 32.97
CA GLU A 146 32.44 -46.25 32.79
C GLU A 146 31.73 -46.17 31.44
N ARG A 147 31.13 -45.01 31.14
CA ARG A 147 30.41 -44.77 29.88
C ARG A 147 31.30 -44.85 28.64
N ASN A 148 32.59 -44.54 28.78
CA ASN A 148 33.54 -44.65 27.69
C ASN A 148 34.04 -46.09 27.43
N ARG A 149 33.97 -46.97 28.45
CA ARG A 149 34.32 -48.39 28.30
C ARG A 149 33.23 -49.13 27.52
N ASP A 150 33.31 -49.04 26.21
CA ASP A 150 32.43 -49.73 25.27
C ASP A 150 33.04 -51.07 24.80
N VAL A 151 33.50 -51.86 25.77
CA VAL A 151 34.21 -53.12 25.52
C VAL A 151 33.20 -54.25 25.35
N LEU A 152 33.05 -54.73 24.13
CA LEU A 152 32.37 -55.98 23.84
C LEU A 152 33.42 -57.10 23.82
N PHE A 153 33.38 -57.98 24.82
CA PHE A 153 34.32 -59.08 24.93
C PHE A 153 34.05 -60.16 23.87
N ASN A 154 35.11 -60.79 23.36
CA ASN A 154 35.02 -61.82 22.33
C ASN A 154 34.14 -63.00 22.77
N ASP A 155 34.15 -63.37 24.06
CA ASP A 155 33.32 -64.44 24.61
C ASP A 155 31.81 -64.15 24.45
N ILE A 156 31.41 -62.88 24.52
CA ILE A 156 30.01 -62.46 24.31
C ILE A 156 29.67 -62.57 22.82
N ILE A 157 30.58 -62.16 21.93
CA ILE A 157 30.39 -62.27 20.48
C ILE A 157 30.23 -63.75 20.10
N GLU A 158 31.10 -64.62 20.60
CA GLU A 158 31.06 -66.07 20.37
C GLU A 158 29.73 -66.68 20.87
N LEU A 159 29.28 -66.30 22.08
CA LEU A 159 28.00 -66.74 22.64
C LEU A 159 26.80 -66.28 21.78
N MET A 160 26.83 -65.07 21.23
CA MET A 160 25.76 -64.59 20.35
C MET A 160 25.78 -65.30 18.99
N GLN A 161 26.97 -65.61 18.48
CA GLN A 161 27.16 -66.38 17.24
C GLN A 161 26.73 -67.85 17.38
N SER A 162 26.74 -68.43 18.59
CA SER A 162 26.18 -69.76 18.86
C SER A 162 24.66 -69.79 18.98
N SER A 163 23.96 -68.66 18.84
CA SER A 163 22.51 -68.60 18.93
C SER A 163 21.82 -69.37 17.80
N GLU A 164 20.77 -70.13 18.14
CA GLU A 164 19.93 -70.81 17.14
C GLU A 164 19.12 -69.81 16.29
N PHE A 165 18.89 -68.58 16.78
CA PHE A 165 18.15 -67.55 16.07
C PHE A 165 19.02 -66.89 14.99
N PRO A 166 18.65 -67.00 13.69
CA PRO A 166 19.43 -66.39 12.61
C PRO A 166 19.57 -64.87 12.74
N PHE A 167 18.55 -64.21 13.28
CA PHE A 167 18.58 -62.76 13.53
C PHE A 167 19.69 -62.36 14.50
N ILE A 168 19.88 -63.09 15.60
CA ILE A 168 20.93 -62.79 16.59
C ILE A 168 22.30 -62.99 15.96
N ARG A 169 22.53 -64.11 15.26
CA ARG A 169 23.79 -64.37 14.55
C ARG A 169 24.12 -63.28 13.52
N ALA A 170 23.11 -62.77 12.82
CA ALA A 170 23.28 -61.71 11.83
C ALA A 170 23.69 -60.35 12.43
N LEU A 171 23.44 -60.10 13.72
CA LEU A 171 23.87 -58.88 14.41
C LEU A 171 25.37 -58.87 14.79
N PHE A 172 26.01 -60.04 14.80
CA PHE A 172 27.42 -60.22 15.20
C PHE A 172 28.24 -60.87 14.07
N PRO A 173 28.49 -60.14 12.96
CA PRO A 173 29.19 -60.68 11.78
C PRO A 173 30.72 -60.77 11.95
N GLU A 174 31.27 -60.40 13.12
CA GLU A 174 32.70 -60.29 13.36
C GLU A 174 33.42 -61.64 13.19
N ASN A 175 34.57 -61.62 12.51
CA ASN A 175 35.42 -62.80 12.34
C ASN A 175 36.51 -62.82 13.42
N LEU A 176 36.24 -63.54 14.51
CA LEU A 176 37.12 -63.63 15.69
C LEU A 176 38.50 -64.25 15.38
N GLU A 177 38.66 -64.97 14.27
CA GLU A 177 39.95 -65.52 13.84
C GLU A 177 40.86 -64.46 13.18
N ALA A 178 40.28 -63.43 12.54
CA ALA A 178 41.01 -62.39 11.81
C ALA A 178 41.35 -61.16 12.68
N GLU A 179 40.60 -60.88 13.74
CA GLU A 179 40.67 -59.63 14.51
C GLU A 179 41.43 -59.71 15.87
N LYS A 180 42.33 -60.69 16.04
CA LYS A 180 43.06 -60.93 17.31
C LYS A 180 44.07 -59.82 17.74
N ARG A 181 44.14 -58.66 17.09
CA ARG A 181 45.19 -57.64 17.35
C ARG A 181 44.67 -56.19 17.37
N GLY A 182 44.10 -55.78 18.50
CA GLY A 182 43.81 -54.37 18.77
C GLY A 182 43.36 -54.13 20.22
N ARG A 183 43.62 -52.92 20.75
CA ARG A 183 42.96 -52.48 21.99
C ARG A 183 41.45 -52.40 21.73
N PRO A 184 40.59 -52.76 22.71
CA PRO A 184 39.15 -52.55 22.58
C PRO A 184 38.83 -51.11 22.22
N THR A 185 37.95 -50.91 21.25
CA THR A 185 37.51 -49.56 20.85
C THR A 185 36.67 -48.95 21.96
N THR A 186 36.97 -47.71 22.36
CA THR A 186 36.18 -46.93 23.32
C THR A 186 35.03 -46.22 22.62
N ALA A 187 34.02 -45.79 23.38
CA ALA A 187 32.91 -45.01 22.84
C ALA A 187 33.41 -43.70 22.21
N SER A 188 34.36 -43.01 22.87
CA SER A 188 34.95 -41.75 22.37
C SER A 188 35.65 -41.95 21.01
N SER A 189 36.40 -43.06 20.84
CA SER A 189 37.11 -43.39 19.61
C SER A 189 36.13 -43.69 18.46
N LYS A 190 35.04 -44.42 18.74
CA LYS A 190 33.96 -44.68 17.76
C LYS A 190 33.29 -43.37 17.33
N ILE A 191 32.88 -42.53 18.29
CA ILE A 191 32.22 -41.24 18.02
C ILE A 191 33.14 -40.32 17.22
N LYS A 192 34.42 -40.22 17.60
CA LYS A 192 35.40 -39.45 16.86
C LYS A 192 35.56 -39.93 15.42
N LYS A 193 35.64 -41.24 15.19
CA LYS A 193 35.75 -41.82 13.84
C LYS A 193 34.50 -41.54 13.01
N GLN A 194 33.32 -41.71 13.59
CA GLN A 194 32.04 -41.43 12.93
C GLN A 194 31.87 -39.95 12.60
N ALA A 195 32.20 -39.06 13.54
CA ALA A 195 32.17 -37.62 13.32
C ALA A 195 33.06 -37.21 12.16
N ASN A 196 34.33 -37.66 12.14
CA ASN A 196 35.26 -37.34 11.05
C ASN A 196 34.81 -37.92 9.68
N SER A 197 34.21 -39.10 9.65
CA SER A 197 33.60 -39.67 8.42
C SER A 197 32.43 -38.83 7.92
N LEU A 198 31.58 -38.37 8.84
CA LEU A 198 30.47 -37.46 8.54
C LEU A 198 30.98 -36.14 7.95
N VAL A 199 32.00 -35.53 8.56
CA VAL A 199 32.67 -34.31 8.07
C VAL A 199 33.13 -34.50 6.62
N GLN A 200 33.85 -35.58 6.33
CA GLN A 200 34.37 -35.87 4.99
C GLN A 200 33.28 -36.04 3.95
N THR A 201 32.13 -36.59 4.36
CA THR A 201 30.97 -36.74 3.48
C THR A 201 30.31 -35.38 3.20
N LEU A 202 30.15 -34.53 4.21
CA LEU A 202 29.58 -33.20 4.08
C LEU A 202 30.46 -32.25 3.25
N MET A 203 31.78 -32.38 3.32
CA MET A 203 32.72 -31.58 2.52
C MET A 203 32.61 -31.85 0.99
N LYS A 204 31.97 -32.95 0.59
CA LYS A 204 31.79 -33.32 -0.83
C LYS A 204 30.50 -32.76 -1.44
N CYS A 205 29.61 -32.16 -0.66
CA CYS A 205 28.31 -31.67 -1.13
C CYS A 205 28.17 -30.15 -1.00
N THR A 206 27.13 -29.60 -1.64
CA THR A 206 26.72 -28.21 -1.41
C THR A 206 25.76 -28.17 -0.22
N PRO A 207 26.12 -27.55 0.90
CA PRO A 207 25.32 -27.64 2.11
C PRO A 207 24.19 -26.62 2.15
N HIS A 208 23.04 -27.05 2.65
CA HIS A 208 21.89 -26.21 2.96
C HIS A 208 21.49 -26.44 4.42
N TYR A 209 21.20 -25.36 5.15
CA TYR A 209 21.01 -25.41 6.59
C TYR A 209 19.60 -24.98 6.99
N ILE A 210 18.97 -25.79 7.84
CA ILE A 210 17.70 -25.48 8.48
C ILE A 210 17.96 -25.43 9.98
N ARG A 211 17.66 -24.29 10.62
CA ARG A 211 17.84 -24.09 12.06
C ARG A 211 16.45 -24.04 12.71
N CYS A 212 16.08 -25.14 13.36
CA CYS A 212 14.80 -25.27 14.03
C CYS A 212 14.84 -24.58 15.40
N ILE A 213 13.82 -23.76 15.71
CA ILE A 213 13.65 -23.08 17.00
C ILE A 213 12.31 -23.50 17.58
N LYS A 214 12.33 -23.94 18.84
CA LYS A 214 11.15 -24.27 19.63
C LYS A 214 10.62 -22.99 20.31
N PRO A 215 9.42 -22.50 19.98
CA PRO A 215 8.93 -21.22 20.51
C PRO A 215 8.48 -21.29 21.97
N ASN A 216 8.10 -22.48 22.45
CA ASN A 216 7.64 -22.73 23.83
C ASN A 216 7.81 -24.21 24.19
N GLU A 217 7.91 -24.53 25.47
CA GLU A 217 7.96 -25.90 25.98
C GLU A 217 6.57 -26.54 26.12
N THR A 218 5.52 -25.71 26.21
CA THR A 218 4.12 -26.15 26.36
C THR A 218 3.54 -26.85 25.12
N LYS A 219 4.24 -26.77 23.98
CA LYS A 219 3.82 -27.29 22.66
C LYS A 219 2.51 -26.67 22.16
N ARG A 220 2.20 -25.43 22.56
CA ARG A 220 0.99 -24.72 22.12
C ARG A 220 1.26 -23.80 20.93
N PRO A 221 0.31 -23.70 19.98
CA PRO A 221 0.43 -22.73 18.90
C PRO A 221 0.31 -21.30 19.46
N ARG A 222 1.06 -20.36 18.89
CA ARG A 222 1.08 -18.92 19.27
C ARG A 222 1.53 -18.62 20.70
N ASP A 223 2.11 -19.60 21.39
CA ASP A 223 2.75 -19.41 22.70
C ASP A 223 4.25 -19.11 22.49
N TRP A 224 4.83 -18.22 23.29
CA TRP A 224 6.19 -17.69 23.09
C TRP A 224 6.93 -17.51 24.42
N GLU A 225 8.03 -18.24 24.57
CA GLU A 225 8.94 -18.16 25.71
C GLU A 225 10.25 -17.48 25.30
N GLU A 226 10.32 -16.17 25.51
CA GLU A 226 11.45 -15.35 25.03
C GLU A 226 12.82 -15.82 25.56
N ASN A 227 12.90 -16.18 26.85
CA ASN A 227 14.14 -16.71 27.43
C ASN A 227 14.60 -17.99 26.73
N ARG A 228 13.65 -18.88 26.39
CA ARG A 228 13.94 -20.15 25.72
C ARG A 228 14.39 -19.94 24.28
N VAL A 229 13.75 -19.02 23.56
CA VAL A 229 14.15 -18.68 22.19
C VAL A 229 15.49 -17.96 22.17
N ARG A 230 15.74 -17.02 23.09
CA ARG A 230 17.03 -16.32 23.19
C ARG A 230 18.18 -17.31 23.39
N HIS A 231 18.03 -18.24 24.31
CA HIS A 231 19.02 -19.29 24.55
C HIS A 231 19.28 -20.10 23.27
N GLN A 232 18.23 -20.46 22.52
CA GLN A 232 18.35 -21.15 21.22
C GLN A 232 19.11 -20.34 20.17
N VAL A 233 18.84 -19.05 20.07
CA VAL A 233 19.54 -18.16 19.13
C VAL A 233 21.05 -18.10 19.43
N GLU A 234 21.41 -18.12 20.71
CA GLU A 234 22.80 -18.13 21.18
C GLU A 234 23.50 -19.47 20.86
N TYR A 235 22.96 -20.61 21.33
CA TYR A 235 23.64 -21.90 21.15
C TYR A 235 23.59 -22.45 19.71
N LEU A 236 22.63 -22.01 18.89
CA LEU A 236 22.63 -22.32 17.45
C LEU A 236 23.66 -21.49 16.67
N GLY A 237 24.34 -20.55 17.32
CA GLY A 237 25.37 -19.70 16.70
C GLY A 237 24.80 -18.73 15.66
N LEU A 238 23.50 -18.40 15.73
CA LEU A 238 22.84 -17.57 14.72
C LEU A 238 23.40 -16.15 14.70
N ARG A 239 23.71 -15.59 15.88
CA ARG A 239 24.31 -14.26 16.01
C ARG A 239 25.67 -14.19 15.31
N GLU A 240 26.50 -15.21 15.47
CA GLU A 240 27.82 -15.26 14.84
C GLU A 240 27.70 -15.45 13.33
N ASN A 241 26.72 -16.25 12.86
CA ASN A 241 26.45 -16.37 11.43
C ASN A 241 26.06 -15.03 10.80
N ILE A 242 25.23 -14.24 11.48
CA ILE A 242 24.87 -12.89 11.04
C ILE A 242 26.10 -11.97 11.06
N ARG A 243 26.94 -12.06 12.09
CA ARG A 243 28.16 -11.24 12.21
C ARG A 243 29.12 -11.49 11.05
N VAL A 244 29.40 -12.75 10.72
CA VAL A 244 30.25 -13.13 9.57
C VAL A 244 29.68 -12.55 8.27
N ARG A 245 28.37 -12.72 8.03
CA ARG A 245 27.72 -12.16 6.82
C ARG A 245 27.71 -10.64 6.78
N ARG A 246 27.60 -9.96 7.92
CA ARG A 246 27.62 -8.49 8.02
C ARG A 246 29.03 -7.90 7.88
N ALA A 247 30.07 -8.64 8.25
CA ALA A 247 31.45 -8.21 8.07
C ALA A 247 31.84 -8.12 6.59
N GLY A 248 31.22 -8.96 5.74
CA GLY A 248 31.25 -8.84 4.29
C GLY A 248 30.19 -7.88 3.73
N TYR A 249 29.59 -8.25 2.61
CA TYR A 249 28.47 -7.53 2.00
C TYR A 249 27.14 -8.16 2.42
N ALA A 250 26.39 -7.46 3.27
CA ALA A 250 25.12 -7.94 3.81
C ALA A 250 24.04 -8.20 2.73
N TYR A 251 24.14 -7.53 1.58
CA TYR A 251 23.20 -7.70 0.48
C TYR A 251 23.91 -7.87 -0.86
N ARG A 252 23.41 -8.81 -1.67
CA ARG A 252 23.89 -9.06 -3.03
C ARG A 252 22.74 -9.37 -3.97
N ARG A 253 22.77 -8.82 -5.19
CA ARG A 253 21.73 -9.05 -6.18
C ARG A 253 22.24 -8.87 -7.61
N VAL A 254 21.74 -9.67 -8.53
CA VAL A 254 22.00 -9.51 -9.98
C VAL A 254 21.49 -8.15 -10.45
N PHE A 255 22.27 -7.48 -11.31
CA PHE A 255 21.98 -6.12 -11.76
C PHE A 255 20.57 -5.95 -12.35
N ASN A 256 20.14 -6.82 -13.27
CA ASN A 256 18.79 -6.77 -13.85
C ASN A 256 17.66 -6.78 -12.81
N LYS A 257 17.75 -7.65 -11.80
CA LYS A 257 16.76 -7.81 -10.73
C LYS A 257 16.78 -6.61 -9.80
N PHE A 258 17.93 -5.98 -9.60
CA PHE A 258 18.07 -4.76 -8.83
C PHE A 258 17.43 -3.59 -9.58
N LEU A 259 17.81 -3.40 -10.86
CA LEU A 259 17.25 -2.37 -11.73
C LEU A 259 15.73 -2.46 -11.82
N HIS A 260 15.18 -3.65 -12.10
CA HIS A 260 13.73 -3.81 -12.19
C HIS A 260 13.01 -3.43 -10.89
N ARG A 261 13.62 -3.71 -9.73
CA ARG A 261 13.03 -3.38 -8.43
C ARG A 261 13.05 -1.86 -8.17
N TYR A 262 14.17 -1.20 -8.44
CA TYR A 262 14.40 0.19 -8.05
C TYR A 262 14.29 1.20 -9.21
N ALA A 263 13.95 0.75 -10.43
CA ALA A 263 13.78 1.60 -11.62
C ALA A 263 12.78 2.75 -11.42
N ILE A 264 11.84 2.60 -10.49
CA ILE A 264 10.82 3.61 -10.16
C ILE A 264 11.39 4.87 -9.49
N LEU A 265 12.63 4.81 -8.98
CA LEU A 265 13.26 5.91 -8.24
C LEU A 265 13.55 7.13 -9.11
N THR A 266 14.01 6.91 -10.34
CA THR A 266 14.39 7.97 -11.29
C THR A 266 13.53 7.92 -12.56
N ARG A 267 13.51 9.00 -13.33
CA ARG A 267 12.75 9.05 -14.59
C ARG A 267 13.50 8.35 -15.72
N GLU A 268 14.82 8.30 -15.61
CA GLU A 268 15.78 7.77 -16.55
C GLU A 268 15.73 6.24 -16.54
N THR A 269 15.55 5.65 -15.35
CA THR A 269 15.42 4.19 -15.19
C THR A 269 13.99 3.70 -15.36
N TRP A 270 12.99 4.56 -15.21
CA TRP A 270 11.58 4.20 -15.35
C TRP A 270 11.07 4.38 -16.80
N PRO A 271 10.29 3.45 -17.37
CA PRO A 271 9.84 2.17 -16.81
C PRO A 271 10.88 1.04 -16.95
N GLN A 272 11.90 1.25 -17.78
CA GLN A 272 12.95 0.28 -18.03
C GLN A 272 14.24 1.01 -18.44
N TRP A 273 15.36 0.58 -17.86
CA TRP A 273 16.69 1.02 -18.26
C TRP A 273 17.07 0.45 -19.62
N ARG A 274 17.66 1.27 -20.49
CA ARG A 274 18.02 0.90 -21.88
C ARG A 274 19.52 0.77 -22.13
N GLY A 275 20.35 1.18 -21.17
CA GLY A 275 21.80 1.07 -21.27
C GLY A 275 22.34 -0.21 -20.66
N GLU A 276 23.66 -0.26 -20.45
CA GLU A 276 24.32 -1.33 -19.71
C GLU A 276 23.78 -1.41 -18.27
N GLU A 277 23.50 -2.62 -17.78
CA GLU A 277 22.88 -2.83 -16.47
C GLU A 277 23.72 -2.24 -15.33
N ARG A 278 25.05 -2.40 -15.39
CA ARG A 278 25.98 -1.88 -14.39
C ARG A 278 25.88 -0.36 -14.24
N GLN A 279 25.78 0.35 -15.37
CA GLN A 279 25.61 1.82 -15.38
C GLN A 279 24.26 2.24 -14.82
N GLY A 280 23.20 1.47 -15.12
CA GLY A 280 21.87 1.72 -14.58
C GLY A 280 21.83 1.57 -13.05
N VAL A 281 22.51 0.55 -12.51
CA VAL A 281 22.65 0.38 -11.06
C VAL A 281 23.41 1.56 -10.46
N LEU A 282 24.55 1.94 -11.05
CA LEU A 282 25.34 3.08 -10.57
C LEU A 282 24.53 4.38 -10.58
N HIS A 283 23.74 4.62 -11.64
CA HIS A 283 22.84 5.77 -11.72
C HIS A 283 21.82 5.79 -10.57
N LEU A 284 21.21 4.64 -10.24
CA LEU A 284 20.28 4.54 -9.12
C LEU A 284 20.97 4.84 -7.78
N LEU A 285 22.14 4.27 -7.55
CA LEU A 285 22.89 4.47 -6.31
C LEU A 285 23.31 5.94 -6.12
N HIS A 286 23.75 6.60 -7.19
CA HIS A 286 24.03 8.04 -7.17
C HIS A 286 22.77 8.89 -6.95
N SER A 287 21.63 8.49 -7.51
CA SER A 287 20.37 9.24 -7.35
C SER A 287 19.84 9.27 -5.92
N VAL A 288 20.29 8.32 -5.09
CA VAL A 288 19.95 8.24 -3.66
C VAL A 288 21.10 8.68 -2.75
N ASN A 289 22.18 9.24 -3.32
CA ASN A 289 23.39 9.64 -2.62
C ASN A 289 23.98 8.52 -1.74
N MET A 290 24.04 7.29 -2.26
CA MET A 290 24.72 6.21 -1.55
C MET A 290 26.23 6.38 -1.65
N ASP A 291 26.92 6.43 -0.51
CA ASP A 291 28.37 6.58 -0.46
C ASP A 291 29.09 5.40 -1.13
N GLN A 292 30.22 5.68 -1.77
CA GLN A 292 30.94 4.71 -2.61
C GLN A 292 31.61 3.59 -1.79
N ASP A 293 31.79 3.78 -0.49
CA ASP A 293 32.31 2.77 0.44
C ASP A 293 31.21 1.80 0.94
N GLN A 294 29.94 2.13 0.73
CA GLN A 294 28.79 1.31 1.13
C GLN A 294 28.43 0.24 0.11
N PHE A 295 28.99 0.30 -1.11
CA PHE A 295 28.71 -0.67 -2.15
C PHE A 295 29.90 -0.99 -3.04
N GLN A 296 29.85 -2.16 -3.67
CA GLN A 296 30.79 -2.54 -4.72
C GLN A 296 30.04 -3.22 -5.88
N LEU A 297 30.40 -2.83 -7.11
CA LEU A 297 29.86 -3.43 -8.32
C LEU A 297 30.77 -4.55 -8.79
N GLY A 298 30.26 -5.79 -8.73
CA GLY A 298 30.92 -6.96 -9.31
C GLY A 298 30.80 -7.00 -10.83
N LYS A 299 30.99 -8.18 -11.41
CA LYS A 299 30.82 -8.42 -12.85
C LYS A 299 29.34 -8.52 -13.24
N THR A 300 28.52 -9.15 -12.40
CA THR A 300 27.09 -9.40 -12.67
C THR A 300 26.16 -8.96 -11.54
N LYS A 301 26.71 -8.70 -10.35
CA LYS A 301 25.94 -8.40 -9.12
C LYS A 301 26.39 -7.10 -8.46
N ILE A 302 25.43 -6.44 -7.81
CA ILE A 302 25.68 -5.38 -6.85
C ILE A 302 25.85 -5.99 -5.46
N PHE A 303 26.81 -5.47 -4.71
CA PHE A 303 27.09 -5.83 -3.33
C PHE A 303 26.95 -4.58 -2.45
N ILE A 304 26.14 -4.64 -1.39
CA ILE A 304 25.89 -3.53 -0.45
C ILE A 304 26.31 -3.98 0.95
N LYS A 305 27.12 -3.14 1.60
CA LYS A 305 27.77 -3.43 2.89
C LYS A 305 26.81 -3.22 4.05
N ALA A 306 26.30 -1.99 4.19
CA ALA A 306 25.39 -1.63 5.27
C ALA A 306 23.93 -1.95 4.93
N PRO A 307 23.20 -2.72 5.77
CA PRO A 307 21.76 -2.93 5.58
C PRO A 307 20.96 -1.61 5.65
N GLU A 308 21.45 -0.61 6.37
CA GLU A 308 20.85 0.73 6.48
C GLU A 308 20.72 1.40 5.09
N SER A 309 21.75 1.26 4.24
CA SER A 309 21.74 1.78 2.87
C SER A 309 20.68 1.09 1.99
N LEU A 310 20.43 -0.20 2.22
CA LEU A 310 19.37 -0.94 1.55
C LEU A 310 17.98 -0.50 2.04
N PHE A 311 17.81 -0.27 3.34
CA PHE A 311 16.54 0.20 3.90
C PHE A 311 16.18 1.59 3.36
N LEU A 312 17.16 2.49 3.25
CA LEU A 312 16.95 3.80 2.62
C LEU A 312 16.45 3.68 1.17
N LEU A 313 17.03 2.77 0.37
CA LEU A 313 16.56 2.48 -0.99
C LEU A 313 15.09 2.00 -1.04
N GLU A 314 14.71 1.12 -0.12
CA GLU A 314 13.33 0.64 0.00
C GLU A 314 12.35 1.75 0.40
N GLU A 315 12.72 2.57 1.37
CA GLU A 315 11.88 3.67 1.82
C GLU A 315 11.69 4.72 0.71
N MET A 316 12.76 5.08 0.00
CA MET A 316 12.67 5.99 -1.15
C MET A 316 11.78 5.41 -2.26
N ARG A 317 11.84 4.10 -2.48
CA ARG A 317 11.00 3.40 -3.45
C ARG A 317 9.53 3.46 -3.03
N GLU A 318 9.24 3.22 -1.76
CA GLU A 318 7.88 3.23 -1.22
C GLU A 318 7.22 4.62 -1.37
N ARG A 319 7.97 5.69 -1.07
CA ARG A 319 7.50 7.07 -1.25
C ARG A 319 7.09 7.40 -2.69
N LYS A 320 7.69 6.78 -3.71
CA LYS A 320 7.32 7.00 -5.12
C LYS A 320 5.92 6.49 -5.47
N PHE A 321 5.45 5.41 -4.83
CA PHE A 321 4.12 4.84 -5.13
C PHE A 321 2.99 5.84 -4.90
N ASN A 322 3.08 6.63 -3.82
CA ASN A 322 2.10 7.67 -3.52
C ASN A 322 1.99 8.70 -4.66
N GLY A 323 3.12 9.07 -5.27
CA GLY A 323 3.15 9.96 -6.44
C GLY A 323 2.42 9.38 -7.65
N TYR A 324 2.72 8.12 -8.01
CA TYR A 324 2.07 7.46 -9.14
C TYR A 324 0.59 7.19 -8.91
N ALA A 325 0.20 6.80 -7.69
CA ALA A 325 -1.20 6.64 -7.30
C ALA A 325 -1.98 7.95 -7.52
N ARG A 326 -1.43 9.09 -7.12
CA ARG A 326 -2.05 10.42 -7.35
C ARG A 326 -2.22 10.73 -8.84
N VAL A 327 -1.26 10.35 -9.69
CA VAL A 327 -1.37 10.52 -11.15
C VAL A 327 -2.55 9.72 -11.71
N ILE A 328 -2.66 8.45 -11.31
CA ILE A 328 -3.75 7.56 -11.73
C ILE A 328 -5.10 8.10 -11.23
N GLN A 329 -5.18 8.45 -9.94
CA GLN A 329 -6.39 9.02 -9.34
C GLN A 329 -6.83 10.31 -10.04
N LYS A 330 -5.89 11.21 -10.36
CA LYS A 330 -6.18 12.45 -11.10
C LYS A 330 -6.72 12.15 -12.50
N ALA A 331 -6.10 11.22 -13.22
CA ALA A 331 -6.56 10.81 -14.55
C ALA A 331 -7.97 10.21 -14.50
N TRP A 332 -8.23 9.34 -13.52
CA TRP A 332 -9.54 8.72 -13.31
C TRP A 332 -10.62 9.75 -12.96
N ARG A 333 -10.37 10.60 -11.95
CA ARG A 333 -11.29 11.67 -11.54
C ARG A 333 -11.62 12.59 -12.72
N LYS A 334 -10.62 12.98 -13.52
CA LYS A 334 -10.82 13.74 -14.75
C LYS A 334 -11.69 12.99 -15.75
N HIS A 335 -11.41 11.72 -16.01
CA HIS A 335 -12.18 10.89 -16.94
C HIS A 335 -13.66 10.81 -16.53
N ILE A 336 -13.94 10.53 -15.25
CA ILE A 336 -15.30 10.48 -14.69
C ILE A 336 -16.00 11.84 -14.79
N ALA A 337 -15.31 12.92 -14.42
CA ALA A 337 -15.87 14.27 -14.50
C ALA A 337 -16.22 14.66 -15.95
N VAL A 338 -15.33 14.40 -16.89
CA VAL A 338 -15.57 14.66 -18.33
C VAL A 338 -16.74 13.84 -18.85
N ARG A 339 -16.83 12.55 -18.51
CA ARG A 339 -17.97 11.70 -18.91
C ARG A 339 -19.30 12.23 -18.36
N LYS A 340 -19.34 12.58 -17.08
CA LYS A 340 -20.53 13.16 -16.45
C LYS A 340 -20.95 14.47 -17.14
N TYR A 341 -19.98 15.32 -17.43
CA TYR A 341 -20.20 16.58 -18.14
C TYR A 341 -20.78 16.39 -19.54
N VAL A 342 -20.19 15.48 -20.34
CA VAL A 342 -20.68 15.16 -21.67
C VAL A 342 -22.12 14.63 -21.62
N LYS A 343 -22.42 13.72 -20.68
CA LYS A 343 -23.78 13.18 -20.49
C LYS A 343 -24.80 14.28 -20.19
N MET A 344 -24.50 15.19 -19.25
CA MET A 344 -25.39 16.31 -18.91
C MET A 344 -25.65 17.22 -20.13
N ARG A 345 -24.64 17.44 -20.96
CA ARG A 345 -24.74 18.26 -22.17
C ARG A 345 -25.61 17.60 -23.25
N GLU A 346 -25.51 16.28 -23.39
CA GLU A 346 -26.37 15.49 -24.28
C GLU A 346 -27.82 15.51 -23.81
N GLU A 347 -28.07 15.22 -22.52
CA GLU A 347 -29.41 15.27 -21.90
C GLU A 347 -30.08 16.64 -22.11
N ALA A 348 -29.34 17.74 -21.91
CA ALA A 348 -29.86 19.08 -22.14
C ALA A 348 -30.12 19.42 -23.62
N SER A 349 -29.33 18.85 -24.54
CA SER A 349 -29.60 19.00 -25.96
C SER A 349 -30.85 18.23 -26.38
N ASP A 350 -31.09 17.05 -25.80
CA ASP A 350 -32.23 16.19 -26.12
C ASP A 350 -33.58 16.85 -25.78
N VAL A 351 -33.62 17.74 -24.78
CA VAL A 351 -34.82 18.50 -24.39
C VAL A 351 -35.47 19.25 -25.57
N LEU A 352 -34.66 19.79 -26.48
CA LEU A 352 -35.11 20.62 -27.60
C LEU A 352 -34.93 19.95 -28.97
N LEU A 353 -34.38 18.74 -29.00
CA LEU A 353 -34.05 18.02 -30.23
C LEU A 353 -35.29 17.76 -31.09
N ASN A 354 -35.18 17.99 -32.39
CA ASN A 354 -36.25 17.87 -33.40
C ASN A 354 -37.45 18.81 -33.18
N LYS A 355 -37.43 19.66 -32.15
CA LYS A 355 -38.57 20.54 -31.78
C LYS A 355 -38.28 22.02 -32.02
N LYS A 356 -37.04 22.48 -31.78
CA LYS A 356 -36.63 23.89 -31.93
C LYS A 356 -35.30 24.02 -32.69
N GLU A 357 -35.20 24.99 -33.59
CA GLU A 357 -33.95 25.33 -34.27
C GLU A 357 -32.86 25.74 -33.28
N ARG A 358 -31.61 25.44 -33.62
CA ARG A 358 -30.50 25.60 -32.70
C ARG A 358 -29.69 26.84 -33.06
N ARG A 359 -29.55 27.76 -32.09
CA ARG A 359 -28.62 28.88 -32.24
C ARG A 359 -27.19 28.36 -32.34
N ARG A 360 -26.42 28.85 -33.33
CA ARG A 360 -25.04 28.40 -33.62
C ARG A 360 -24.14 28.40 -32.38
N ASN A 361 -24.27 29.43 -31.55
CA ASN A 361 -23.46 29.62 -30.34
C ASN A 361 -24.00 28.89 -29.09
N SER A 362 -25.14 28.19 -29.16
CA SER A 362 -25.77 27.50 -28.03
C SER A 362 -25.36 26.02 -27.93
N ILE A 363 -25.07 25.35 -29.04
CA ILE A 363 -24.89 23.89 -29.10
C ILE A 363 -23.66 23.40 -28.32
N ASN A 364 -22.53 24.12 -28.45
CA ASN A 364 -21.25 23.72 -27.86
C ASN A 364 -20.83 24.64 -26.70
N ARG A 365 -21.76 25.40 -26.12
CA ARG A 365 -21.46 26.26 -24.98
C ARG A 365 -21.29 25.42 -23.72
N ASN A 366 -20.37 25.84 -22.85
CA ASN A 366 -20.20 25.23 -21.55
C ASN A 366 -21.32 25.61 -20.59
N PHE A 367 -21.77 24.66 -19.78
CA PHE A 367 -22.74 24.91 -18.71
C PHE A 367 -21.99 25.31 -17.44
N VAL A 368 -22.36 26.47 -16.89
CA VAL A 368 -21.73 27.08 -15.71
C VAL A 368 -22.66 26.99 -14.49
N GLY A 369 -23.97 26.93 -14.70
CA GLY A 369 -24.99 27.04 -13.67
C GLY A 369 -25.17 28.49 -13.23
N ASP A 370 -24.19 29.04 -12.52
CA ASP A 370 -24.25 30.40 -11.98
C ASP A 370 -23.50 31.40 -12.88
N TYR A 371 -24.25 32.18 -13.67
CA TYR A 371 -23.72 33.23 -14.54
C TYR A 371 -23.75 34.62 -13.90
N ILE A 372 -24.33 34.76 -12.71
CA ILE A 372 -24.36 36.01 -11.95
C ILE A 372 -23.15 36.09 -11.01
N GLY A 373 -22.65 34.93 -10.54
CA GLY A 373 -21.62 34.86 -9.51
C GLY A 373 -22.22 35.13 -8.13
N THR A 374 -23.31 34.44 -7.81
CA THR A 374 -24.13 34.62 -6.59
C THR A 374 -23.36 34.46 -5.28
N ASP A 375 -22.19 33.80 -5.29
CA ASP A 375 -21.27 33.76 -4.15
C ASP A 375 -20.70 35.14 -3.77
N ASN A 376 -20.59 36.05 -4.74
CA ASN A 376 -20.09 37.42 -4.55
C ASN A 376 -21.24 38.44 -4.36
N HIS A 377 -22.50 37.99 -4.31
CA HIS A 377 -23.69 38.83 -4.22
C HIS A 377 -24.55 38.43 -3.00
N PRO A 378 -24.14 38.80 -1.76
CA PRO A 378 -24.86 38.42 -0.53
C PRO A 378 -26.31 38.92 -0.49
N GLU A 379 -26.63 40.02 -1.17
CA GLU A 379 -27.97 40.57 -1.35
C GLU A 379 -28.93 39.59 -2.05
N ILE A 380 -28.46 38.75 -2.98
CA ILE A 380 -29.28 37.74 -3.63
C ILE A 380 -29.58 36.58 -2.67
N ARG A 381 -28.61 36.24 -1.81
CA ARG A 381 -28.73 35.19 -0.78
C ARG A 381 -29.73 35.55 0.33
N GLN A 382 -30.21 36.79 0.42
CA GLN A 382 -31.29 37.14 1.35
C GLN A 382 -32.65 36.58 0.91
N PHE A 383 -32.85 36.38 -0.40
CA PHE A 383 -34.11 35.89 -0.97
C PHE A 383 -34.13 34.37 -1.16
N VAL A 384 -32.95 33.78 -1.37
CA VAL A 384 -32.74 32.33 -1.52
C VAL A 384 -32.37 31.75 -0.15
N GLY A 385 -32.88 30.58 0.23
CA GLY A 385 -32.60 30.02 1.55
C GLY A 385 -31.09 29.83 1.79
N ARG A 386 -30.57 30.18 2.99
CA ARG A 386 -29.12 30.15 3.32
C ARG A 386 -28.40 28.82 3.02
N ARG A 387 -29.13 27.70 2.96
CA ARG A 387 -28.61 26.35 2.66
C ARG A 387 -29.12 25.77 1.33
N GLU A 388 -29.89 26.54 0.56
CA GLU A 388 -30.38 26.08 -0.74
C GLU A 388 -29.28 26.22 -1.79
N ARG A 389 -28.95 25.10 -2.45
CA ARG A 389 -28.05 25.10 -3.59
C ARG A 389 -28.71 25.79 -4.78
N ILE A 390 -28.01 26.77 -5.37
CA ILE A 390 -28.38 27.38 -6.64
C ILE A 390 -27.91 26.46 -7.76
N ASP A 391 -28.84 25.98 -8.58
CA ASP A 391 -28.53 25.15 -9.74
C ASP A 391 -28.29 26.00 -10.99
N PHE A 392 -28.98 27.14 -11.08
CA PHE A 392 -28.85 28.08 -12.19
C PHE A 392 -29.15 29.52 -11.76
N ALA A 393 -28.37 30.47 -12.25
CA ALA A 393 -28.61 31.90 -12.07
C ALA A 393 -28.21 32.67 -13.35
N ASP A 394 -29.11 33.52 -13.87
CA ASP A 394 -28.89 34.32 -15.08
C ASP A 394 -29.68 35.64 -15.01
N VAL A 395 -29.16 36.69 -15.65
CA VAL A 395 -29.89 37.95 -15.83
C VAL A 395 -30.71 37.87 -17.12
N VAL A 396 -32.01 37.62 -16.98
CA VAL A 396 -32.95 37.43 -18.10
C VAL A 396 -33.71 38.70 -18.44
N VAL A 397 -34.21 38.77 -19.67
CA VAL A 397 -35.15 39.82 -20.09
C VAL A 397 -36.57 39.33 -19.89
N LYS A 398 -37.38 40.07 -19.13
CA LYS A 398 -38.78 39.75 -18.83
C LYS A 398 -39.72 40.71 -19.54
N PHE A 399 -40.76 40.19 -20.18
CA PHE A 399 -41.78 41.00 -20.86
C PHE A 399 -42.98 41.28 -19.96
N ASP A 400 -43.51 42.50 -20.01
CA ASP A 400 -44.75 42.88 -19.33
C ASP A 400 -45.99 42.73 -20.23
N ARG A 401 -47.16 43.14 -19.70
CA ARG A 401 -48.45 43.07 -20.42
C ARG A 401 -48.55 43.96 -21.66
N ARG A 402 -47.63 44.93 -21.80
CA ARG A 402 -47.49 45.86 -22.93
C ARG A 402 -46.26 45.51 -23.77
N PHE A 403 -45.67 44.32 -23.58
CA PHE A 403 -44.44 43.86 -24.23
C PHE A 403 -43.21 44.72 -23.96
N LYS A 404 -43.23 45.56 -22.92
CA LYS A 404 -42.04 46.26 -22.46
C LYS A 404 -41.11 45.29 -21.75
N THR A 405 -39.81 45.44 -22.01
CA THR A 405 -38.77 44.59 -21.47
C THR A 405 -38.20 45.17 -20.17
N VAL A 406 -37.86 44.28 -19.24
CA VAL A 406 -37.15 44.64 -18.02
C VAL A 406 -36.20 43.52 -17.63
N LYS A 407 -34.99 43.86 -17.16
CA LYS A 407 -34.04 42.85 -16.67
C LYS A 407 -34.51 42.27 -15.33
N ARG A 408 -34.36 40.97 -15.15
CA ARG A 408 -34.65 40.21 -13.92
C ARG A 408 -33.57 39.19 -13.69
N ASP A 409 -33.19 38.98 -12.45
CA ASP A 409 -32.28 37.89 -12.09
C ASP A 409 -33.16 36.65 -11.87
N LEU A 410 -32.97 35.65 -12.72
CA LEU A 410 -33.67 34.38 -12.69
C LEU A 410 -32.81 33.35 -11.99
N ILE A 411 -33.31 32.82 -10.87
CA ILE A 411 -32.56 31.85 -10.06
C ILE A 411 -33.39 30.59 -9.90
N LEU A 412 -32.80 29.45 -10.23
CA LEU A 412 -33.37 28.13 -10.05
C LEU A 412 -32.66 27.40 -8.92
N THR A 413 -33.46 26.88 -8.01
CA THR A 413 -33.04 25.94 -6.96
C THR A 413 -33.82 24.63 -7.11
N PRO A 414 -33.49 23.57 -6.37
CA PRO A 414 -34.28 22.34 -6.35
C PRO A 414 -35.72 22.50 -5.85
N LYS A 415 -36.09 23.65 -5.27
CA LYS A 415 -37.42 23.90 -4.68
C LYS A 415 -38.19 25.00 -5.41
N PHE A 416 -37.52 26.09 -5.73
CA PHE A 416 -38.16 27.31 -6.21
C PHE A 416 -37.42 27.91 -7.41
N LEU A 417 -38.21 28.60 -8.23
CA LEU A 417 -37.78 29.56 -9.23
C LEU A 417 -38.02 30.97 -8.69
N TYR A 418 -36.96 31.76 -8.58
CA TYR A 418 -36.99 33.13 -8.10
C TYR A 418 -36.78 34.10 -9.26
N MET A 419 -37.52 35.21 -9.26
CA MET A 419 -37.26 36.36 -10.13
C MET A 419 -37.08 37.60 -9.26
N ILE A 420 -35.87 38.13 -9.28
CA ILE A 420 -35.47 39.31 -8.51
C ILE A 420 -35.36 40.49 -9.47
N GLY A 421 -35.93 41.63 -9.09
CA GLY A 421 -35.85 42.87 -9.83
C GLY A 421 -35.07 43.91 -9.07
N ARG A 422 -34.66 44.97 -9.76
CA ARG A 422 -34.01 46.14 -9.18
C ARG A 422 -34.98 47.32 -9.20
N GLU A 423 -35.20 47.98 -8.08
CA GLU A 423 -36.06 49.15 -7.97
C GLU A 423 -35.39 50.28 -7.19
N LYS A 424 -35.65 51.53 -7.58
CA LYS A 424 -35.20 52.68 -6.81
C LYS A 424 -36.12 52.88 -5.62
N VAL A 425 -35.54 52.97 -4.42
CA VAL A 425 -36.26 53.29 -3.18
C VAL A 425 -36.90 54.66 -3.35
N LYS A 426 -38.23 54.73 -3.18
CA LYS A 426 -39.02 55.94 -3.46
C LYS A 426 -39.19 56.85 -2.25
N GLN A 427 -39.04 56.32 -1.03
CA GLN A 427 -39.30 56.99 0.25
C GLN A 427 -38.31 56.48 1.31
N GLY A 428 -37.96 57.32 2.29
CA GLY A 428 -37.01 56.98 3.37
C GLY A 428 -35.59 57.53 3.16
N PRO A 429 -34.67 57.27 4.11
CA PRO A 429 -33.29 57.77 4.07
C PRO A 429 -32.49 57.26 2.86
N ASP A 430 -32.84 56.09 2.33
CA ASP A 430 -32.18 55.48 1.16
C ASP A 430 -32.83 55.88 -0.18
N LYS A 431 -33.62 56.95 -0.21
CA LYS A 431 -34.33 57.40 -1.43
C LYS A 431 -33.35 57.59 -2.59
N GLY A 432 -33.63 56.91 -3.70
CA GLY A 432 -32.81 56.94 -4.91
C GLY A 432 -31.81 55.78 -5.04
N GLN A 433 -31.51 55.05 -3.96
CA GLN A 433 -30.69 53.84 -4.02
C GLN A 433 -31.43 52.70 -4.73
N ILE A 434 -30.69 51.86 -5.46
CA ILE A 434 -31.23 50.70 -6.16
C ILE A 434 -31.23 49.52 -5.18
N GLN A 435 -32.42 49.04 -4.83
CA GLN A 435 -32.59 47.87 -3.98
C GLN A 435 -33.07 46.67 -4.81
N GLU A 436 -32.57 45.50 -4.47
CA GLU A 436 -33.07 44.24 -5.00
C GLU A 436 -34.40 43.87 -4.33
N VAL A 437 -35.38 43.44 -5.13
CA VAL A 437 -36.72 43.13 -4.67
C VAL A 437 -37.18 41.83 -5.31
N LEU A 438 -37.56 40.85 -4.48
CA LEU A 438 -38.18 39.61 -4.94
C LEU A 438 -39.51 39.93 -5.64
N LYS A 439 -39.57 39.72 -6.96
CA LYS A 439 -40.77 40.01 -7.77
C LYS A 439 -41.68 38.81 -7.91
N ARG A 440 -41.12 37.61 -7.92
CA ARG A 440 -41.90 36.36 -8.01
C ARG A 440 -41.08 35.21 -7.45
N LYS A 441 -41.76 34.30 -6.76
CA LYS A 441 -41.23 33.02 -6.28
C LYS A 441 -42.24 31.95 -6.67
N ILE A 442 -41.84 30.99 -7.50
CA ILE A 442 -42.67 29.88 -7.98
C ILE A 442 -42.08 28.59 -7.42
N GLU A 443 -42.88 27.76 -6.77
CA GLU A 443 -42.44 26.40 -6.45
C GLU A 443 -42.29 25.60 -7.74
N VAL A 444 -41.20 24.82 -7.86
CA VAL A 444 -40.91 24.07 -9.08
C VAL A 444 -42.07 23.14 -9.45
N ASN A 445 -42.72 22.50 -8.48
CA ASN A 445 -43.89 21.63 -8.71
C ASN A 445 -45.16 22.38 -9.19
N LYS A 446 -45.26 23.70 -9.02
CA LYS A 446 -46.39 24.52 -9.48
C LYS A 446 -46.24 24.97 -10.94
N VAL A 447 -45.09 24.73 -11.57
CA VAL A 447 -44.90 25.00 -13.00
C VAL A 447 -45.73 24.02 -13.83
N GLN A 448 -46.68 24.52 -14.63
CA GLN A 448 -47.62 23.69 -15.38
C GLN A 448 -47.03 23.20 -16.71
N SER A 449 -46.36 24.09 -17.45
CA SER A 449 -45.69 23.78 -18.72
C SER A 449 -44.74 24.92 -19.09
N VAL A 450 -43.87 24.69 -20.08
CA VAL A 450 -43.09 25.76 -20.72
C VAL A 450 -43.36 25.78 -22.21
N SER A 451 -43.67 26.95 -22.75
CA SER A 451 -43.88 27.13 -24.19
C SER A 451 -42.70 27.83 -24.86
N LEU A 452 -42.32 27.34 -26.03
CA LEU A 452 -41.23 27.86 -26.86
C LEU A 452 -41.67 27.95 -28.31
N SER A 453 -41.06 28.86 -29.09
CA SER A 453 -41.18 28.81 -30.54
C SER A 453 -40.39 27.65 -31.15
N THR A 454 -40.65 27.32 -32.42
CA THR A 454 -39.85 26.33 -33.16
C THR A 454 -38.58 26.92 -33.82
N LEU A 455 -38.40 28.24 -33.79
CA LEU A 455 -37.27 28.97 -34.38
C LEU A 455 -36.09 29.11 -33.41
N GLN A 456 -34.97 29.73 -33.82
CA GLN A 456 -33.75 29.79 -33.00
C GLN A 456 -33.76 30.81 -31.84
N ASP A 457 -34.86 31.56 -31.65
CA ASP A 457 -35.00 32.62 -30.67
C ASP A 457 -34.82 32.15 -29.22
N ASP A 458 -34.51 33.08 -28.34
CA ASP A 458 -34.22 32.83 -26.93
C ASP A 458 -35.41 33.06 -25.97
N ILE A 459 -36.63 33.20 -26.52
CA ILE A 459 -37.85 33.47 -25.75
C ILE A 459 -38.52 32.16 -25.33
N PHE A 460 -38.99 32.12 -24.09
CA PHE A 460 -39.78 31.03 -23.53
C PHE A 460 -40.80 31.58 -22.53
N ILE A 461 -41.88 30.83 -22.33
CA ILE A 461 -42.98 31.20 -21.43
C ILE A 461 -43.12 30.12 -20.37
N ILE A 462 -42.99 30.50 -19.11
CA ILE A 462 -43.27 29.62 -17.97
C ILE A 462 -44.74 29.79 -17.61
N HIS A 463 -45.51 28.69 -17.70
CA HIS A 463 -46.93 28.67 -17.35
C HIS A 463 -47.15 28.25 -15.91
N GLU A 464 -48.01 28.99 -15.22
CA GLU A 464 -48.37 28.78 -13.81
C GLU A 464 -49.87 29.12 -13.64
N ALA A 465 -50.49 28.70 -12.54
CA ALA A 465 -51.92 28.90 -12.31
C ALA A 465 -52.32 30.39 -12.31
N GLU A 466 -51.59 31.25 -11.59
CA GLU A 466 -51.94 32.67 -11.42
C GLU A 466 -51.74 33.49 -12.70
N TYR A 467 -50.50 33.48 -13.23
CA TYR A 467 -50.11 34.17 -14.46
C TYR A 467 -48.77 33.67 -14.99
N ASP A 468 -48.55 33.91 -16.27
CA ASP A 468 -47.40 33.36 -16.98
C ASP A 468 -46.22 34.34 -16.99
N SER A 469 -45.02 33.80 -17.12
CA SER A 469 -43.78 34.58 -17.16
C SER A 469 -43.08 34.42 -18.51
N VAL A 470 -43.14 35.47 -19.32
CA VAL A 470 -42.46 35.54 -20.61
C VAL A 470 -41.03 36.06 -20.41
N LEU A 471 -40.05 35.23 -20.75
CA LEU A 471 -38.64 35.46 -20.48
C LEU A 471 -37.81 35.24 -21.74
N GLN A 472 -36.68 35.93 -21.83
CA GLN A 472 -35.65 35.71 -22.85
C GLN A 472 -34.30 35.50 -22.17
N SER A 473 -33.65 34.39 -22.50
CA SER A 473 -32.32 34.02 -21.99
C SER A 473 -31.51 33.29 -23.05
N ILE A 474 -30.29 33.77 -23.31
CA ILE A 474 -29.33 33.05 -24.14
C ILE A 474 -28.94 31.69 -23.51
N PHE A 475 -29.19 31.52 -22.22
CA PHE A 475 -28.94 30.32 -21.43
C PHE A 475 -30.15 29.36 -21.31
N LYS A 476 -31.21 29.57 -22.11
CA LYS A 476 -32.45 28.76 -22.07
C LYS A 476 -32.22 27.25 -22.07
N THR A 477 -31.30 26.73 -22.88
CA THR A 477 -31.10 25.27 -23.02
C THR A 477 -30.66 24.65 -21.69
N GLU A 478 -29.74 25.31 -21.01
CA GLU A 478 -29.23 24.88 -19.71
C GLU A 478 -30.31 25.06 -18.63
N PHE A 479 -30.93 26.24 -18.57
CA PHE A 479 -32.04 26.52 -17.66
C PHE A 479 -33.17 25.48 -17.78
N LEU A 480 -33.63 25.19 -19.00
CA LEU A 480 -34.71 24.24 -19.25
C LEU A 480 -34.31 22.81 -18.88
N SER A 481 -33.07 22.41 -19.16
CA SER A 481 -32.58 21.08 -18.77
C SER A 481 -32.61 20.89 -17.26
N LEU A 482 -32.20 21.91 -16.50
CA LEU A 482 -32.22 21.89 -15.04
C LEU A 482 -33.66 21.97 -14.51
N LEU A 483 -34.50 22.84 -15.08
CA LEU A 483 -35.91 22.97 -14.68
C LEU A 483 -36.69 21.66 -14.91
N VAL A 484 -36.56 21.04 -16.09
CA VAL A 484 -37.19 19.75 -16.41
C VAL A 484 -36.73 18.67 -15.44
N LYS A 485 -35.42 18.62 -15.15
CA LYS A 485 -34.84 17.67 -14.20
C LYS A 485 -35.38 17.88 -12.78
N ARG A 486 -35.36 19.10 -12.25
CA ARG A 486 -35.86 19.41 -10.90
C ARG A 486 -37.36 19.21 -10.78
N PHE A 487 -38.13 19.47 -11.85
CA PHE A 487 -39.55 19.17 -11.90
C PHE A 487 -39.82 17.66 -11.83
N GLN A 488 -39.11 16.86 -12.61
CA GLN A 488 -39.23 15.40 -12.57
C GLN A 488 -38.85 14.84 -11.19
N GLU A 489 -37.73 15.28 -10.60
CA GLU A 489 -37.30 14.86 -9.26
C GLU A 489 -38.32 15.22 -8.16
N ARG A 490 -39.10 16.29 -8.35
CA ARG A 490 -40.09 16.80 -7.37
C ARG A 490 -41.48 16.20 -7.51
N THR A 491 -41.89 15.86 -8.73
CA THR A 491 -43.27 15.50 -9.05
C THR A 491 -43.42 14.08 -9.60
N ASP A 492 -42.30 13.43 -9.89
CA ASP A 492 -42.20 12.18 -10.66
C ASP A 492 -42.90 12.21 -12.03
N ARG A 493 -43.13 13.42 -12.58
CA ARG A 493 -43.76 13.65 -13.88
C ARG A 493 -42.84 14.47 -14.77
N LYS A 494 -42.92 14.25 -16.09
CA LYS A 494 -42.17 15.04 -17.07
C LYS A 494 -42.85 16.40 -17.26
N LEU A 495 -42.07 17.48 -17.12
CA LEU A 495 -42.56 18.83 -17.39
C LEU A 495 -42.98 18.97 -18.87
N PRO A 496 -44.23 19.33 -19.18
CA PRO A 496 -44.67 19.50 -20.56
C PRO A 496 -43.97 20.69 -21.24
N LEU A 497 -43.30 20.43 -22.36
CA LEU A 497 -42.71 21.45 -23.23
C LEU A 497 -43.53 21.57 -24.52
N LYS A 498 -44.14 22.74 -24.72
CA LYS A 498 -45.00 23.03 -25.89
C LYS A 498 -44.22 23.83 -26.91
N PHE A 499 -44.31 23.44 -28.18
CA PHE A 499 -43.60 24.10 -29.28
C PHE A 499 -44.60 24.59 -30.33
N ASN A 500 -44.72 25.90 -30.48
CA ASN A 500 -45.59 26.52 -31.49
C ASN A 500 -45.06 27.91 -31.86
N ASN A 501 -45.27 28.36 -33.09
CA ASN A 501 -44.90 29.71 -33.51
C ASN A 501 -45.98 30.74 -33.14
N LEU A 502 -47.14 30.31 -32.67
CA LEU A 502 -48.11 31.18 -31.99
C LEU A 502 -48.19 30.75 -30.52
N LEU A 503 -47.64 31.58 -29.64
CA LEU A 503 -47.64 31.34 -28.19
C LEU A 503 -48.65 32.26 -27.50
N GLU A 504 -49.48 31.73 -26.62
CA GLU A 504 -50.41 32.50 -25.80
C GLU A 504 -49.97 32.48 -24.34
N PHE A 505 -50.15 33.59 -23.62
CA PHE A 505 -49.82 33.68 -22.21
C PHE A 505 -50.83 34.52 -21.41
N LYS A 506 -51.06 34.10 -20.16
CA LYS A 506 -51.93 34.77 -19.19
C LYS A 506 -51.22 35.95 -18.53
N VAL A 507 -51.87 37.11 -18.52
CA VAL A 507 -51.35 38.31 -17.87
C VAL A 507 -51.83 38.38 -16.42
N LYS A 508 -50.97 38.86 -15.52
CA LYS A 508 -51.33 39.15 -14.11
C LYS A 508 -52.54 40.09 -14.04
N LYS A 509 -53.60 39.68 -13.30
CA LYS A 509 -54.78 40.52 -13.01
C LYS A 509 -54.36 41.84 -12.37
N GLY A 510 -54.93 42.96 -12.83
CA GLY A 510 -54.65 44.29 -12.28
C GLY A 510 -55.45 44.54 -11.00
N GLY A 511 -54.85 45.17 -10.00
CA GLY A 511 -55.47 45.41 -8.69
C GLY A 511 -56.48 46.57 -8.64
N TRP A 512 -57.20 46.88 -9.72
CA TRP A 512 -58.21 47.94 -9.74
C TRP A 512 -59.57 47.39 -10.24
N GLY A 513 -60.46 47.12 -9.28
CA GLY A 513 -61.90 46.91 -9.47
C GLY A 513 -62.38 45.57 -10.09
N PRO A 514 -63.67 45.23 -9.92
CA PRO A 514 -64.28 43.96 -10.35
C PRO A 514 -64.37 43.78 -11.87
N PHE A 515 -63.92 44.75 -12.67
CA PHE A 515 -63.91 44.71 -14.14
C PHE A 515 -62.53 44.37 -14.75
N SER A 516 -61.53 44.02 -13.93
CA SER A 516 -60.21 43.57 -14.41
C SER A 516 -60.28 42.13 -14.97
N SER A 517 -60.62 41.98 -16.26
CA SER A 517 -60.48 40.70 -16.96
C SER A 517 -59.02 40.23 -17.00
N SER A 518 -58.79 38.96 -16.67
CA SER A 518 -57.53 38.24 -16.91
C SER A 518 -57.32 38.09 -18.40
N GLY A 519 -56.84 39.14 -19.08
CA GLY A 519 -56.59 39.09 -20.51
C GLY A 519 -55.42 38.16 -20.85
N SER A 520 -55.56 37.42 -21.95
CA SER A 520 -54.42 36.77 -22.60
C SER A 520 -53.75 37.71 -23.61
N ARG A 521 -52.52 37.37 -23.96
CA ARG A 521 -51.70 38.03 -24.99
C ARG A 521 -51.03 36.95 -25.83
N GLN A 522 -50.67 37.30 -27.05
CA GLN A 522 -50.05 36.36 -27.98
C GLN A 522 -48.67 36.84 -28.43
N ILE A 523 -47.79 35.90 -28.73
CA ILE A 523 -46.48 36.13 -29.35
C ILE A 523 -46.45 35.30 -30.63
N GLN A 524 -46.33 35.97 -31.78
CA GLN A 524 -46.32 35.34 -33.09
C GLN A 524 -44.90 35.40 -33.66
N PHE A 525 -44.34 34.23 -33.92
CA PHE A 525 -43.00 34.06 -34.46
C PHE A 525 -43.06 33.84 -35.97
N GLN A 526 -42.23 34.58 -36.70
CA GLN A 526 -42.09 34.46 -38.15
C GLN A 526 -40.61 34.44 -38.55
N VAL A 527 -40.34 33.85 -39.71
CA VAL A 527 -38.98 33.83 -40.27
C VAL A 527 -38.62 35.25 -40.70
N GLY A 528 -37.45 35.71 -40.27
CA GLY A 528 -36.89 37.03 -40.54
C GLY A 528 -35.47 36.95 -41.06
N HIS A 529 -34.67 37.98 -40.77
CA HIS A 529 -33.25 38.07 -41.13
C HIS A 529 -32.41 38.38 -39.89
N GLY A 530 -31.19 37.83 -39.83
CA GLY A 530 -30.25 38.03 -38.73
C GLY A 530 -30.40 37.07 -37.55
N ASP A 531 -29.40 37.08 -36.66
CA ASP A 531 -29.31 36.21 -35.47
C ASP A 531 -29.91 36.83 -34.20
N GLU A 532 -30.50 38.02 -34.32
CA GLU A 532 -31.20 38.73 -33.24
C GLU A 532 -32.69 38.86 -33.57
N ALA A 533 -33.53 38.75 -32.55
CA ALA A 533 -34.98 38.82 -32.71
C ALA A 533 -35.44 40.28 -32.83
N VAL A 534 -36.12 40.61 -33.94
CA VAL A 534 -36.80 41.90 -34.13
C VAL A 534 -38.19 41.84 -33.53
N LEU A 535 -38.49 42.75 -32.61
CA LEU A 535 -39.72 42.77 -31.81
C LEU A 535 -40.64 43.91 -32.27
N LYS A 536 -41.85 43.58 -32.72
CA LYS A 536 -42.87 44.55 -33.15
C LYS A 536 -44.19 44.33 -32.39
N PRO A 537 -44.46 45.09 -31.31
CA PRO A 537 -45.72 45.00 -30.60
C PRO A 537 -46.87 45.60 -31.43
N SER A 538 -47.97 44.87 -31.57
CA SER A 538 -49.20 45.29 -32.25
C SER A 538 -50.41 44.91 -31.39
N GLY A 539 -50.94 45.87 -30.64
CA GLY A 539 -52.09 45.66 -29.76
C GLY A 539 -51.87 44.56 -28.71
N LYS A 540 -52.59 43.44 -28.84
CA LYS A 540 -52.49 42.27 -27.94
C LYS A 540 -51.47 41.22 -28.40
N VAL A 541 -50.78 41.45 -29.51
CA VAL A 541 -49.86 40.50 -30.14
C VAL A 541 -48.45 41.11 -30.22
N LEU A 542 -47.43 40.32 -29.89
CA LEU A 542 -46.03 40.65 -30.16
C LEU A 542 -45.56 39.86 -31.37
N GLN A 543 -45.26 40.54 -32.47
CA GLN A 543 -44.62 39.91 -33.62
C GLN A 543 -43.12 39.82 -33.37
N VAL A 544 -42.56 38.62 -33.51
CA VAL A 544 -41.15 38.32 -33.34
C VAL A 544 -40.61 37.76 -34.66
N SER A 545 -39.66 38.45 -35.26
CA SER A 545 -39.02 38.03 -36.51
C SER A 545 -37.55 37.69 -36.25
N ILE A 546 -37.12 36.48 -36.65
CA ILE A 546 -35.74 36.02 -36.46
C ILE A 546 -35.28 35.17 -37.64
N GLY A 547 -34.01 35.29 -38.05
CA GLY A 547 -33.44 34.47 -39.12
C GLY A 547 -33.38 32.98 -38.79
N PRO A 548 -33.14 32.13 -39.80
CA PRO A 548 -33.07 30.68 -39.62
C PRO A 548 -31.85 30.25 -38.80
N GLY A 549 -32.05 29.34 -37.86
CA GLY A 549 -30.97 28.72 -37.07
C GLY A 549 -30.37 27.49 -37.72
N LEU A 550 -29.57 26.76 -36.94
CA LEU A 550 -29.16 25.41 -37.32
C LEU A 550 -30.37 24.45 -37.25
N PRO A 551 -30.37 23.38 -38.08
CA PRO A 551 -31.44 22.39 -38.10
C PRO A 551 -31.83 21.86 -36.72
N LYS A 552 -33.11 21.55 -36.53
CA LYS A 552 -33.67 21.06 -35.25
C LYS A 552 -33.02 19.76 -34.75
N ASN A 553 -32.43 18.97 -35.65
CA ASN A 553 -31.72 17.73 -35.35
C ASN A 553 -30.21 17.93 -35.04
N SER A 554 -29.73 19.17 -34.98
CA SER A 554 -28.31 19.46 -34.70
C SER A 554 -27.92 19.03 -33.28
N ARG A 555 -26.86 18.22 -33.15
CA ARG A 555 -26.34 17.72 -31.86
C ARG A 555 -25.00 18.38 -31.48
N PRO A 556 -24.66 18.42 -30.18
CA PRO A 556 -23.33 18.83 -29.72
C PRO A 556 -22.23 17.98 -30.36
N THR A 557 -21.19 18.63 -30.86
CA THR A 557 -20.03 17.92 -31.43
C THR A 557 -19.04 17.55 -30.33
N ARG A 558 -18.42 16.37 -30.44
CA ARG A 558 -17.39 15.90 -29.50
C ARG A 558 -16.04 16.62 -29.66
N LYS A 559 -15.83 17.35 -30.76
CA LYS A 559 -14.64 18.16 -31.02
C LYS A 559 -14.71 19.47 -30.23
N ASP A 560 -14.11 19.48 -29.05
CA ASP A 560 -13.76 20.69 -28.34
C ASP A 560 -12.41 21.21 -28.84
N ASN A 561 -12.44 22.11 -29.83
CA ASN A 561 -11.23 22.76 -30.34
C ASN A 561 -10.87 24.05 -29.55
N ARG A 562 -11.55 24.35 -28.44
CA ARG A 562 -11.24 25.54 -27.63
C ARG A 562 -10.27 25.17 -26.51
N LYS A 563 -9.03 24.88 -26.89
CA LYS A 563 -7.90 25.15 -25.99
C LYS A 563 -7.92 26.66 -25.66
N SER A 564 -8.02 26.95 -24.37
CA SER A 564 -7.38 28.08 -23.67
C SER A 564 -7.32 29.41 -24.41
N ARG A 565 -8.27 30.32 -24.15
CA ARG A 565 -8.03 31.76 -24.39
C ARG A 565 -8.82 32.71 -23.47
N TYR A 566 -9.09 32.28 -22.24
CA TYR A 566 -9.61 33.14 -21.18
C TYR A 566 -8.94 32.79 -19.85
N MET A 567 -7.63 33.05 -19.79
CA MET A 567 -6.86 33.24 -18.56
C MET A 567 -5.61 34.00 -18.98
N GLY A 568 -5.56 35.29 -18.66
CA GLY A 568 -4.40 36.15 -18.91
C GLY A 568 -4.77 37.57 -19.31
N ASN A 569 -5.01 38.43 -18.32
CA ASN A 569 -4.77 39.87 -18.47
C ASN A 569 -3.27 40.07 -18.78
N ARG A 570 -2.93 40.27 -20.06
CA ARG A 570 -1.73 41.00 -20.47
C ARG A 570 -2.15 41.97 -21.56
N ALA A 571 -1.87 43.25 -21.32
CA ALA A 571 -2.13 44.34 -22.24
C ALA A 571 -1.44 44.08 -23.60
N PRO A 572 -2.04 44.51 -24.73
CA PRO A 572 -1.42 44.38 -26.04
C PRO A 572 -0.24 45.37 -26.16
N PRO A 573 0.92 44.97 -26.72
CA PRO A 573 1.96 45.93 -27.03
C PRO A 573 1.54 46.77 -28.24
N THR A 574 1.89 48.04 -28.15
CA THR A 574 1.72 49.09 -29.15
C THR A 574 2.50 48.77 -30.43
N LYS A 575 1.85 48.96 -31.58
CA LYS A 575 2.53 48.98 -32.88
C LYS A 575 3.27 50.31 -33.03
N GLN A 576 4.57 50.26 -33.24
CA GLN A 576 5.31 51.34 -33.89
C GLN A 576 5.72 50.88 -35.29
N ASN A 577 5.34 51.70 -36.26
CA ASN A 577 5.81 51.67 -37.64
C ASN A 577 7.30 52.00 -37.68
N ASN A 578 8.05 51.33 -38.56
CA ASN A 578 9.04 52.03 -39.37
C ASN A 578 9.18 51.38 -40.75
N SER A 579 9.22 52.25 -41.76
CA SER A 579 9.22 52.05 -43.21
C SER A 579 10.65 51.85 -43.75
N GLY A 580 10.94 50.84 -44.57
CA GLY A 580 11.03 50.89 -46.05
C GLY A 580 12.40 50.31 -46.52
N PRO A 581 12.72 50.16 -47.83
CA PRO A 581 11.88 49.79 -48.99
C PRO A 581 12.54 48.77 -50.00
N HIS A 582 11.68 48.21 -50.89
CA HIS A 582 11.90 47.71 -52.28
C HIS A 582 13.01 46.67 -52.62
N LEU A 583 12.74 45.58 -53.36
CA LEU A 583 12.57 45.48 -54.83
C LEU A 583 11.82 44.15 -55.20
N LYS A 584 10.66 44.20 -55.87
CA LYS A 584 10.35 44.03 -57.32
C LYS A 584 10.45 42.60 -57.91
N GLY A 585 9.30 42.14 -58.43
CA GLY A 585 9.09 40.96 -59.28
C GLY A 585 7.71 40.30 -59.10
N SER A 586 6.58 40.99 -59.33
CA SER A 586 5.66 40.87 -60.50
C SER A 586 5.35 39.44 -60.98
N ARG A 587 4.17 38.85 -60.68
CA ARG A 587 2.90 38.76 -61.49
C ARG A 587 2.98 37.67 -62.60
N ALA A 588 2.07 36.74 -62.90
CA ALA A 588 0.61 36.54 -62.76
C ALA A 588 0.31 35.00 -62.88
N GLN A 589 -0.60 34.38 -62.11
CA GLN A 589 -2.05 34.12 -62.29
C GLN A 589 -2.53 33.19 -63.45
N ARG A 590 -3.29 32.15 -63.03
CA ARG A 590 -4.35 31.34 -63.71
C ARG A 590 -3.89 30.39 -64.82
N GLY A 591 -4.40 29.17 -64.98
CA GLY A 591 -5.48 28.40 -64.32
C GLY A 591 -5.82 27.17 -65.21
N GLN A 592 -6.63 26.24 -64.68
CA GLN A 592 -7.18 25.02 -65.31
C GLN A 592 -6.21 23.84 -65.53
N GLN A 593 -6.58 22.56 -65.47
CA GLN A 593 -7.65 21.72 -64.87
C GLN A 593 -7.37 20.32 -65.47
N THR A 594 -7.46 19.23 -64.70
CA THR A 594 -7.90 17.84 -65.08
C THR A 594 -7.42 16.89 -63.95
N SER A 595 -8.24 16.35 -63.03
CA SER A 595 -9.43 15.47 -63.09
C SER A 595 -9.10 14.00 -62.76
N SER A 596 -9.98 13.40 -61.95
CA SER A 596 -10.19 11.96 -61.65
C SER A 596 -9.39 11.43 -60.43
N ARG A 597 -9.95 10.71 -59.44
CA ARG A 597 -11.16 9.85 -59.35
C ARG A 597 -11.75 9.85 -57.92
N GLY A 598 -13.08 9.73 -57.83
CA GLY A 598 -13.82 9.45 -56.59
C GLY A 598 -13.65 8.00 -56.10
N SER A 599 -13.65 7.80 -54.77
CA SER A 599 -14.76 7.29 -53.95
C SER A 599 -15.11 5.81 -54.15
N LEU A 600 -14.81 4.98 -53.15
CA LEU A 600 -15.68 3.90 -52.66
C LEU A 600 -15.27 3.56 -51.22
N LEU A 601 -16.19 3.66 -50.25
CA LEU A 601 -16.52 2.60 -49.28
C LEU A 601 -17.44 3.13 -48.17
N ARG A 602 -18.72 2.73 -48.27
CA ARG A 602 -19.74 2.71 -47.21
C ARG A 602 -20.40 1.33 -47.28
N LYS A 603 -20.37 0.57 -46.18
CA LYS A 603 -21.35 -0.45 -45.70
C LYS A 603 -20.75 -1.10 -44.44
N GLN A 604 -21.23 -0.77 -43.23
CA GLN A 604 -22.33 -1.40 -42.47
C GLN A 604 -22.02 -2.82 -41.90
N ALA A 605 -21.95 -2.85 -40.56
CA ALA A 605 -22.55 -3.81 -39.62
C ALA A 605 -21.93 -5.20 -39.33
N SER A 606 -21.90 -5.48 -38.01
CA SER A 606 -21.98 -6.78 -37.32
C SER A 606 -20.69 -7.51 -36.91
N MET A 607 -20.82 -8.24 -35.78
CA MET A 607 -19.92 -9.17 -35.08
C MET A 607 -18.91 -8.55 -34.09
N GLU A 608 -19.14 -8.60 -32.77
CA GLU A 608 -19.18 -9.73 -31.81
C GLU A 608 -17.83 -9.93 -31.10
N GLN A 609 -17.91 -9.98 -29.77
CA GLN A 609 -16.81 -10.17 -28.83
C GLN A 609 -16.29 -11.61 -28.88
N PRO A 610 -14.98 -11.87 -28.74
CA PRO A 610 -14.48 -13.22 -28.54
C PRO A 610 -14.70 -13.67 -27.08
N THR A 611 -15.57 -14.66 -26.90
CA THR A 611 -15.73 -15.45 -25.67
C THR A 611 -14.70 -16.58 -25.58
N LEU A 612 -14.25 -16.86 -24.35
CA LEU A 612 -13.37 -17.97 -23.97
C LEU A 612 -14.06 -19.35 -24.15
N PRO A 613 -13.30 -20.44 -24.39
CA PRO A 613 -13.87 -21.75 -24.72
C PRO A 613 -14.53 -22.45 -23.52
N ARG A 614 -15.71 -23.03 -23.78
CA ARG A 614 -16.51 -23.84 -22.85
C ARG A 614 -16.44 -25.30 -23.30
N LEU A 615 -15.79 -26.15 -22.51
CA LEU A 615 -15.79 -27.61 -22.69
C LEU A 615 -17.10 -28.21 -22.15
N GLN A 616 -17.61 -29.19 -22.89
CA GLN A 616 -18.88 -29.89 -22.75
C GLN A 616 -18.99 -30.74 -21.48
N ASN A 617 -20.18 -30.73 -20.88
CA ASN A 617 -20.63 -31.70 -19.88
C ASN A 617 -21.13 -32.98 -20.57
N GLN A 618 -20.77 -34.15 -20.02
CA GLN A 618 -21.57 -35.38 -20.10
C GLN A 618 -22.07 -35.74 -18.69
N HIS A 619 -23.35 -36.09 -18.61
CA HIS A 619 -24.08 -36.48 -17.40
C HIS A 619 -23.69 -37.87 -16.87
N ARG A 620 -23.67 -38.03 -15.54
CA ARG A 620 -24.33 -39.16 -14.82
C ARG A 620 -24.45 -38.92 -13.29
N SER A 621 -25.72 -38.85 -12.85
CA SER A 621 -26.38 -39.29 -11.58
C SER A 621 -25.63 -39.47 -10.24
N GLY A 622 -26.16 -38.88 -9.14
CA GLY A 622 -26.05 -39.38 -7.75
C GLY A 622 -25.97 -38.30 -6.63
N PRO A 623 -26.49 -38.49 -5.40
CA PRO A 623 -27.13 -37.42 -4.60
C PRO A 623 -26.36 -36.81 -3.40
N GLN A 624 -26.72 -35.54 -3.11
CA GLN A 624 -26.82 -34.78 -1.83
C GLN A 624 -25.82 -34.96 -0.66
N HIS A 625 -25.12 -33.88 -0.28
CA HIS A 625 -25.17 -33.20 1.04
C HIS A 625 -24.32 -31.88 1.06
N PRO A 626 -24.62 -30.88 1.91
CA PRO A 626 -24.17 -29.50 1.74
C PRO A 626 -22.85 -29.18 2.44
N ARG A 627 -21.98 -28.38 1.79
CA ARG A 627 -20.89 -27.66 2.45
C ARG A 627 -20.98 -26.18 2.08
N ASN A 628 -21.41 -25.36 3.05
CA ASN A 628 -21.21 -23.91 3.02
C ASN A 628 -19.71 -23.62 3.00
N GLN A 629 -19.22 -23.00 1.93
CA GLN A 629 -17.93 -22.33 1.91
C GLN A 629 -18.19 -20.84 2.12
N ASP A 630 -17.74 -20.35 3.26
CA ASP A 630 -17.82 -18.97 3.70
C ASP A 630 -16.80 -18.12 2.94
N MET A 631 -17.30 -17.16 2.14
CA MET A 631 -16.53 -16.21 1.34
C MET A 631 -16.25 -14.93 2.14
N GLY A 632 -15.57 -15.08 3.28
CA GLY A 632 -15.28 -13.98 4.21
C GLY A 632 -14.14 -13.03 3.82
N PHE A 633 -13.51 -13.18 2.65
CA PHE A 633 -12.29 -12.43 2.30
C PHE A 633 -12.52 -11.14 1.49
N MET A 634 -13.77 -10.74 1.21
CA MET A 634 -14.08 -9.47 0.52
C MET A 634 -15.12 -8.63 1.24
N ASN A 635 -14.88 -8.30 2.51
CA ASN A 635 -15.60 -7.19 3.16
C ASN A 635 -14.62 -6.30 3.93
N VAL A 636 -14.45 -5.07 3.43
CA VAL A 636 -13.69 -3.99 4.05
C VAL A 636 -14.70 -3.07 4.75
N PRO A 637 -14.57 -2.75 6.06
CA PRO A 637 -15.42 -1.76 6.67
C PRO A 637 -14.93 -0.32 6.40
N ASP A 638 -15.81 0.51 5.85
CA ASP A 638 -15.68 1.96 5.82
C ASP A 638 -15.85 2.57 7.22
N GLN A 639 -15.22 3.72 7.41
CA GLN A 639 -15.04 4.50 8.64
C GLN A 639 -16.33 4.79 9.46
N GLY A 640 -16.21 4.63 10.78
CA GLY A 640 -16.52 5.64 11.81
C GLY A 640 -17.98 6.06 12.06
N ALA A 641 -18.57 5.55 13.15
CA ALA A 641 -19.47 6.32 14.02
C ALA A 641 -19.64 5.64 15.40
N ALA A 642 -19.66 6.48 16.43
CA ALA A 642 -19.83 6.18 17.83
C ALA A 642 -21.12 5.39 18.16
N GLY A 643 -21.09 4.62 19.25
CA GLY A 643 -22.29 4.02 19.82
C GLY A 643 -22.01 3.02 20.93
N LEU A 644 -21.99 3.52 22.17
CA LEU A 644 -22.13 2.73 23.39
C LEU A 644 -23.21 1.63 23.26
N HIS A 645 -22.93 0.41 23.69
CA HIS A 645 -23.93 -0.38 24.43
C HIS A 645 -23.28 -1.40 25.38
N ARG A 646 -23.27 -0.98 26.65
CA ARG A 646 -23.26 -1.76 27.90
C ARG A 646 -23.92 -3.13 27.76
N ARG A 647 -23.21 -4.21 28.14
CA ARG A 647 -23.85 -5.42 28.67
C ARG A 647 -23.71 -5.43 30.20
N LEU A 648 -24.87 -5.48 30.86
CA LEU A 648 -25.07 -5.51 32.30
C LEU A 648 -24.79 -6.92 32.83
N SER A 649 -23.87 -7.03 33.79
CA SER A 649 -23.71 -8.19 34.67
C SER A 649 -24.67 -8.05 35.86
N LYS A 650 -25.48 -9.09 36.10
CA LYS A 650 -26.33 -9.23 37.29
C LYS A 650 -25.51 -9.76 38.48
N GLU A 651 -25.49 -8.95 39.53
CA GLU A 651 -25.70 -9.25 40.95
C GLU A 651 -25.19 -10.58 41.55
N VAL A 652 -24.20 -10.47 42.45
CA VAL A 652 -24.21 -11.11 43.78
C VAL A 652 -23.52 -10.16 44.78
N LYS A 653 -24.15 -9.92 45.94
CA LYS A 653 -23.68 -9.12 47.09
C LYS A 653 -22.91 -9.99 48.12
N PRO A 654 -22.12 -9.38 49.04
CA PRO A 654 -20.98 -10.02 49.71
C PRO A 654 -21.26 -10.47 51.15
N ASP A 655 -20.29 -11.19 51.73
CA ASP A 655 -20.11 -11.38 53.17
C ASP A 655 -18.63 -11.16 53.59
N PRO A 656 -18.31 -10.91 54.87
CA PRO A 656 -17.37 -9.86 55.27
C PRO A 656 -16.08 -10.35 55.92
N GLY A 657 -15.03 -9.52 55.80
CA GLY A 657 -14.00 -9.37 56.82
C GLY A 657 -12.78 -10.29 56.76
N ALA A 658 -11.67 -9.76 56.24
CA ALA A 658 -10.39 -9.60 56.98
C ALA A 658 -9.22 -9.45 56.00
N GLY A 659 -8.41 -8.40 56.20
CA GLY A 659 -7.07 -8.32 55.63
C GLY A 659 -6.74 -6.95 55.04
N ARG A 660 -5.87 -6.22 55.74
CA ARG A 660 -5.26 -4.95 55.30
C ARG A 660 -4.75 -5.04 53.84
N PRO A 661 -4.91 -3.99 53.02
CA PRO A 661 -4.35 -4.00 51.67
C PRO A 661 -2.82 -3.94 51.73
N LYS A 662 -2.16 -4.94 51.14
CA LYS A 662 -0.75 -4.85 50.73
C LYS A 662 -0.60 -3.73 49.68
N PRO A 663 0.54 -3.03 49.64
CA PRO A 663 0.74 -1.91 48.73
C PRO A 663 0.62 -2.37 47.27
N LYS A 664 -0.15 -1.63 46.47
CA LYS A 664 -0.18 -1.81 45.01
C LYS A 664 1.24 -1.56 44.45
N PRO A 665 1.75 -2.37 43.52
CA PRO A 665 2.99 -2.06 42.83
C PRO A 665 2.85 -0.70 42.13
N ARG A 666 3.81 0.20 42.36
CA ARG A 666 3.91 1.48 41.64
C ARG A 666 4.15 1.17 40.16
N SER A 667 3.32 1.73 39.29
CA SER A 667 3.59 1.74 37.85
C SER A 667 4.90 2.48 37.58
N PRO A 668 5.70 2.05 36.59
CA PRO A 668 6.94 2.73 36.25
C PRO A 668 6.66 4.18 35.85
N GLN A 669 7.47 5.11 36.33
CA GLN A 669 7.32 6.54 36.08
C GLN A 669 8.61 7.11 35.46
N CYS A 670 8.47 8.20 34.73
CA CYS A 670 9.59 9.02 34.30
C CYS A 670 9.33 10.50 34.56
N ARG A 671 10.40 11.27 34.66
CA ARG A 671 10.39 12.72 34.81
C ARG A 671 10.88 13.36 33.51
N ALA A 672 10.15 14.36 33.01
CA ALA A 672 10.53 15.10 31.82
C ALA A 672 11.76 15.98 32.05
N LEU A 673 12.80 15.79 31.23
CA LEU A 673 14.00 16.63 31.21
C LEU A 673 13.81 17.89 30.35
N TYR A 674 12.99 17.80 29.31
CA TYR A 674 12.67 18.88 28.39
C TYR A 674 11.16 18.97 28.17
N ALA A 675 10.65 20.16 27.85
CA ALA A 675 9.26 20.32 27.44
C ALA A 675 9.05 19.77 26.01
N TYR A 676 7.87 19.23 25.75
CA TYR A 676 7.48 18.69 24.46
C TYR A 676 6.04 19.08 24.13
N ASP A 677 5.83 19.66 22.95
CA ASP A 677 4.52 19.99 22.41
C ASP A 677 4.13 18.94 21.35
N ALA A 678 3.03 18.24 21.59
CA ALA A 678 2.45 17.25 20.67
C ALA A 678 2.24 17.83 19.27
N GLN A 679 2.76 17.14 18.25
CA GLN A 679 2.62 17.52 16.84
C GLN A 679 1.42 16.84 16.19
N ASP A 680 0.94 15.73 16.76
CA ASP A 680 -0.17 14.94 16.25
C ASP A 680 -1.17 14.55 17.35
N THR A 681 -2.35 14.06 16.96
CA THR A 681 -3.48 13.86 17.92
C THR A 681 -3.30 12.71 18.91
N ASP A 682 -2.35 11.82 18.68
CA ASP A 682 -1.99 10.67 19.51
C ASP A 682 -0.74 10.90 20.38
N GLU A 683 -0.16 12.10 20.34
CA GLU A 683 1.01 12.50 21.14
C GLU A 683 0.63 13.21 22.46
N LEU A 684 1.51 13.11 23.46
CA LEU A 684 1.32 13.67 24.79
C LEU A 684 2.22 14.89 24.99
N SER A 685 1.63 16.09 25.17
CA SER A 685 2.39 17.29 25.56
C SER A 685 2.70 17.29 27.06
N PHE A 686 3.90 17.76 27.43
CA PHE A 686 4.35 17.89 28.82
C PHE A 686 5.41 18.97 28.98
N ASN A 687 5.56 19.50 30.20
CA ASN A 687 6.59 20.47 30.54
C ASN A 687 7.77 19.81 31.26
N THR A 688 8.92 20.48 31.29
CA THR A 688 10.06 20.06 32.11
C THR A 688 9.64 19.83 33.56
N ASN A 689 10.11 18.74 34.17
CA ASN A 689 9.79 18.22 35.50
C ASN A 689 8.40 17.59 35.67
N ASP A 690 7.58 17.47 34.64
CA ASP A 690 6.35 16.67 34.74
C ASP A 690 6.69 15.18 34.95
N VAL A 691 5.90 14.49 35.79
CA VAL A 691 6.03 13.06 36.06
C VAL A 691 4.98 12.29 35.26
N ILE A 692 5.44 11.45 34.35
CA ILE A 692 4.63 10.69 33.40
C ILE A 692 4.62 9.22 33.83
N GLU A 693 3.43 8.61 33.86
CA GLU A 693 3.27 7.17 34.07
C GLU A 693 3.57 6.43 32.77
N ILE A 694 4.56 5.53 32.78
CA ILE A 694 4.94 4.73 31.61
C ILE A 694 3.97 3.55 31.50
N ILE A 695 3.29 3.44 30.37
CA ILE A 695 2.39 2.32 30.04
C ILE A 695 3.13 1.30 29.14
N SER A 696 3.87 1.78 28.13
CA SER A 696 4.63 0.93 27.21
C SER A 696 5.87 1.66 26.69
N GLU A 697 6.96 0.92 26.54
CA GLU A 697 8.20 1.40 25.93
C GLU A 697 8.37 0.76 24.56
N ASP A 698 8.54 1.56 23.52
CA ASP A 698 8.84 1.08 22.18
C ASP A 698 10.32 1.30 21.86
N SER A 699 10.93 0.34 21.17
CA SER A 699 12.31 0.39 20.68
C SER A 699 12.59 1.52 19.66
N SER A 700 11.55 2.12 19.10
CA SER A 700 11.61 3.28 18.19
C SER A 700 11.99 4.59 18.87
N GLY A 701 12.08 4.60 20.21
CA GLY A 701 12.38 5.81 20.99
C GLY A 701 11.15 6.66 21.32
N TRP A 702 9.95 6.21 20.94
CA TRP A 702 8.68 6.80 21.37
C TRP A 702 8.00 5.91 22.39
N TRP A 703 7.70 6.45 23.56
CA TRP A 703 7.04 5.73 24.65
C TRP A 703 5.58 6.13 24.74
N TYR A 704 4.73 5.23 25.24
CA TYR A 704 3.33 5.51 25.51
C TYR A 704 3.11 5.65 27.01
N GLY A 705 2.46 6.71 27.45
CA GLY A 705 2.23 6.94 28.86
C GLY A 705 1.11 7.91 29.16
N ARG A 706 0.90 8.16 30.44
CA ARG A 706 -0.21 8.93 30.97
C ARG A 706 0.28 10.10 31.81
N LEU A 707 -0.22 11.29 31.50
CA LEU A 707 0.02 12.51 32.28
C LEU A 707 -1.31 13.25 32.45
N ARG A 708 -1.67 13.58 33.70
CA ARG A 708 -2.87 14.36 34.06
C ARG A 708 -4.18 13.82 33.43
N GLY A 709 -4.29 12.50 33.32
CA GLY A 709 -5.48 11.81 32.77
C GLY A 709 -5.57 11.77 31.24
N LYS A 710 -4.56 12.27 30.52
CA LYS A 710 -4.40 12.08 29.07
C LYS A 710 -3.34 11.03 28.79
N GLU A 711 -3.58 10.20 27.77
CA GLU A 711 -2.64 9.20 27.29
C GLU A 711 -2.18 9.57 25.88
N GLY A 712 -0.93 9.26 25.56
CA GLY A 712 -0.36 9.50 24.25
C GLY A 712 1.10 9.10 24.16
N MET A 713 1.63 9.18 22.94
CA MET A 713 3.02 8.92 22.61
C MET A 713 3.91 10.12 22.97
N PHE A 714 5.11 9.87 23.47
CA PHE A 714 6.11 10.90 23.73
C PHE A 714 7.54 10.41 23.48
N PRO A 715 8.49 11.30 23.13
CA PRO A 715 9.88 10.92 22.91
C PRO A 715 10.57 10.48 24.20
N GLY A 716 11.05 9.23 24.25
CA GLY A 716 11.73 8.63 25.40
C GLY A 716 13.07 9.29 25.75
N ASN A 717 13.72 9.96 24.79
CA ASN A 717 14.95 10.73 25.03
C ASN A 717 14.70 12.10 25.71
N TYR A 718 13.43 12.50 25.91
CA TYR A 718 13.07 13.74 26.60
C TYR A 718 12.76 13.52 28.08
N VAL A 719 12.87 12.27 28.56
CA VAL A 719 12.50 11.88 29.91
C VAL A 719 13.59 11.02 30.56
N GLU A 720 13.59 10.98 31.89
CA GLU A 720 14.45 10.14 32.72
C GLU A 720 13.58 9.26 33.61
N LYS A 721 13.83 7.94 33.65
CA LYS A 721 13.05 7.03 34.52
C LYS A 721 13.34 7.30 36.00
N ILE A 722 12.33 7.23 36.85
CA ILE A 722 12.42 7.49 38.31
C ILE A 722 12.00 6.31 39.16
#